data_AF-A0A929T822-F1
#
_entry.id   AF-A0A929T822-F1
#
_cell.length_a   1.000
_cell.length_b   1.000
_cell.length_c   1.000
_cell.angle_alpha   90.00
_cell.angle_beta   90.00
_cell.angle_gamma   90.00
#
_symmetry.space_group_name_H-M   'P 1'
#
loop_
_entity.id
_entity.type
_entity.pdbx_description
1 polymer ?
#
loop_
_entity_poly.entity_id
_entity_poly.type
_entity_poly.pdbx_seq_one_letter_code
_entity_poly.pdbx_strand_id
1 'polypeptide(L)'
;MSKTIERLLHGQFSYETGFLRFSEERLQLDLLPGEVSEGEFHIEGPQRGLVEGRVTSSEVRMQVITPDFSGAEDSVSYRFDASGLVNGDVLKGNFRILSNQGEYMLPFVVSIREAPMMSSLGEIRNLFHFANLAKTAWKEAVALFYSEHFARLFQGPDAQYESIYRGLQNHPGEERHVEEFLLAIHKKLPVEFIPDRKEIIYRRQDLIEDGQDSILIGRGGFGYCELFVSTDTSFLVPEKDHLMEEDFIGNSCRLPFRIDVSRLHEGLNLGAITFSNPYVKMVIRIRIEPPEKGTLLGVRLRKRQLTIRLMKLYESFRLKKRTSHSWMKEAEKLLEEMLALDEEDLSFLLYQAHFLITVDKVEEGKEILNRLKGRLTQGEIEEEVYCYYLYLTTLAGRDDDQIREIAEQIEEIFHENPDNWRIAWLLQFVSEEFAFSNARKWELLKDQFARGCRSPILYVEALQIMMQHPSMLVRLDPFTIYMFRFCARNDFLTVEMADQAVFLASRAKTYDADLRAILEACYALRPQTDTLEALCRVLIAGEKTDSRAHEYYVQGVAKNLHLNGIFELYMMSLARNENGEITEEIPKSVLIFFSYQNALDDSRSAILYRYLYDHREQLPELYEQYLPRIRAFVVSAISKRRTGANLGVLYKAFLDESMVNAQNADAVLEVLYTAQVRVQNPNISEVVVLYEETAKEMHYPVREGRARVPLYGGSYAILLASPGGERFASGVPYAICKWMIPGRLSQLVGPFIRSGEGNLSLYLCNHSKNCDEITMENVSRFKELLEGKELRPSYKNRLYHRLLRFYYENGFHKQLSECLLQLKPQNLSGRERGEYLEMWMAAGNWEKALSWLVSFGTYGIDPKTVLKLCTQMDDLGEEGRKKRKDPRLIETFFYAFQKGKYNSTLLQTLCACFCGTTREMRDVYNVALSMEVDVEELSERLLLQMLYTGAFVGEQTDIFRSYVQKKQGSDLELAFLAQASYDHFVKEKLPNAFLYQQMEQVARGGQKLPVICLIDYLKYASEHKGEMGAEDLIPVFLKKLMAAGLFFPFFMEFQDLLPKLARFSDRVMLVYRSAPGKNCTVHYLLNKDTEPQEDYESRPMKEMYDSVYIASFILFFGEQVQYYITEDRIGEAGERVEQLTQSGTLQRSDIRTSGKGSRFSMINDLMVAGTLSDYDTFDHLAEEYFRTGFISNYIFQLSMSKKGMRENESREAEEER
;
A
#
# COMPACT_ATOMS: atom_id res chain seq x y z
N MET A 1 -31.43 -0.75 -46.57
CA MET A 1 -32.78 -0.24 -46.22
C MET A 1 -33.59 0.20 -47.44
N SER A 2 -33.18 1.19 -48.26
CA SER A 2 -33.99 1.62 -49.44
C SER A 2 -34.27 0.50 -50.45
N LYS A 3 -33.30 -0.38 -50.69
CA LYS A 3 -33.48 -1.60 -51.51
C LYS A 3 -34.60 -2.50 -50.99
N THR A 4 -34.88 -2.50 -49.68
CA THR A 4 -35.95 -3.30 -49.07
C THR A 4 -37.32 -2.74 -49.43
N ILE A 5 -37.48 -1.41 -49.44
CA ILE A 5 -38.72 -0.75 -49.87
C ILE A 5 -39.00 -1.12 -51.33
N GLU A 6 -38.02 -0.96 -52.22
CA GLU A 6 -38.15 -1.33 -53.64
C GLU A 6 -38.53 -2.81 -53.81
N ARG A 7 -37.85 -3.70 -53.08
CA ARG A 7 -38.13 -5.15 -53.09
C ARG A 7 -39.58 -5.46 -52.70
N LEU A 8 -40.07 -4.85 -51.61
CA LEU A 8 -41.44 -5.03 -51.14
C LEU A 8 -42.49 -4.49 -52.12
N LEU A 9 -42.22 -3.33 -52.74
CA LEU A 9 -43.10 -2.75 -53.75
C LEU A 9 -43.16 -3.59 -55.05
N HIS A 10 -42.06 -4.28 -55.37
CA HIS A 10 -42.02 -5.26 -56.46
C HIS A 10 -42.64 -6.62 -56.10
N GLY A 11 -43.17 -6.78 -54.89
CA GLY A 11 -43.84 -7.99 -54.44
C GLY A 11 -42.90 -9.13 -54.03
N GLN A 12 -41.63 -8.84 -53.78
CA GLN A 12 -40.63 -9.84 -53.35
C GLN A 12 -40.58 -9.89 -51.81
N PHE A 13 -41.22 -10.90 -51.22
CA PHE A 13 -41.31 -11.08 -49.76
C PHE A 13 -40.42 -12.24 -49.28
N SER A 14 -39.97 -12.15 -48.03
CA SER A 14 -39.21 -13.24 -47.39
C SER A 14 -40.14 -14.16 -46.60
N TYR A 15 -40.23 -15.42 -47.04
CA TYR A 15 -41.08 -16.45 -46.42
C TYR A 15 -40.49 -16.96 -45.10
N GLU A 16 -39.21 -17.36 -45.11
CA GLU A 16 -38.44 -17.75 -43.93
C GLU A 16 -37.37 -16.69 -43.62
N THR A 17 -37.27 -16.26 -42.36
CA THR A 17 -36.18 -15.42 -41.87
C THR A 17 -35.05 -16.32 -41.39
N GLY A 18 -33.84 -16.16 -41.95
CA GLY A 18 -32.66 -16.80 -41.40
C GLY A 18 -32.30 -16.22 -40.04
N PHE A 19 -31.52 -16.96 -39.25
CA PHE A 19 -30.93 -16.45 -38.02
C PHE A 19 -29.45 -16.24 -38.21
N LEU A 20 -28.91 -15.19 -37.59
CA LEU A 20 -27.47 -15.01 -37.48
C LEU A 20 -26.93 -15.85 -36.32
N ARG A 21 -25.76 -16.44 -36.53
CA ARG A 21 -24.95 -17.07 -35.50
C ARG A 21 -23.73 -16.20 -35.23
N PHE A 22 -23.30 -16.20 -33.99
CA PHE A 22 -22.14 -15.44 -33.53
C PHE A 22 -21.10 -16.41 -33.00
N SER A 23 -19.82 -16.12 -33.18
CA SER A 23 -18.73 -16.91 -32.61
C SER A 23 -18.79 -16.98 -31.08
N GLU A 24 -19.39 -15.98 -30.45
CA GLU A 24 -19.51 -15.85 -29.00
C GLU A 24 -20.92 -15.42 -28.58
N GLU A 25 -21.41 -15.93 -27.45
CA GLU A 25 -22.68 -15.48 -26.84
C GLU A 25 -22.52 -14.19 -26.02
N ARG A 26 -21.30 -13.93 -25.53
CA ARG A 26 -20.94 -12.76 -24.74
C ARG A 26 -19.42 -12.54 -24.74
N LEU A 27 -19.00 -11.33 -25.06
CA LEU A 27 -17.60 -10.92 -24.99
C LEU A 27 -17.18 -10.59 -23.55
N GLN A 28 -16.05 -11.14 -23.11
CA GLN A 28 -15.46 -10.85 -21.79
C GLN A 28 -14.01 -10.38 -21.97
N LEU A 29 -13.73 -9.18 -21.50
CA LEU A 29 -12.41 -8.55 -21.60
C LEU A 29 -11.89 -8.29 -20.18
N ASP A 30 -10.73 -8.85 -19.85
CA ASP A 30 -10.00 -8.55 -18.63
C ASP A 30 -8.77 -7.72 -19.01
N LEU A 31 -8.76 -6.44 -18.63
CA LEU A 31 -7.76 -5.45 -19.08
C LEU A 31 -7.04 -4.78 -17.91
N LEU A 32 -5.81 -4.34 -18.14
CA LEU A 32 -5.06 -3.49 -17.22
C LEU A 32 -5.57 -2.04 -17.27
N PRO A 33 -5.43 -1.25 -16.18
CA PRO A 33 -5.77 0.17 -16.20
C PRO A 33 -5.04 0.93 -17.32
N GLY A 34 -5.80 1.62 -18.17
CA GLY A 34 -5.26 2.40 -19.30
C GLY A 34 -4.87 1.59 -20.54
N GLU A 35 -5.09 0.28 -20.56
CA GLU A 35 -4.85 -0.56 -21.73
C GLU A 35 -5.87 -0.30 -22.84
N VAL A 36 -5.42 -0.34 -24.09
CA VAL A 36 -6.30 -0.32 -25.27
C VAL A 36 -6.27 -1.72 -25.88
N SER A 37 -7.43 -2.36 -25.94
CA SER A 37 -7.58 -3.71 -26.46
C SER A 37 -8.33 -3.71 -27.78
N GLU A 38 -7.85 -4.50 -28.74
CA GLU A 38 -8.52 -4.76 -30.00
C GLU A 38 -8.88 -6.24 -30.09
N GLY A 39 -10.04 -6.53 -30.67
CA GLY A 39 -10.51 -7.89 -30.88
C GLY A 39 -11.49 -7.94 -32.03
N GLU A 40 -11.95 -9.14 -32.35
CA GLU A 40 -12.95 -9.37 -33.38
C GLU A 40 -13.90 -10.50 -32.96
N PHE A 41 -15.12 -10.46 -33.47
CA PHE A 41 -16.06 -11.58 -33.38
C PHE A 41 -16.63 -11.88 -34.77
N HIS A 42 -17.00 -13.13 -35.02
CA HIS A 42 -17.48 -13.57 -36.33
C HIS A 42 -19.01 -13.65 -36.34
N ILE A 43 -19.58 -13.24 -37.46
CA ILE A 43 -21.01 -13.31 -37.76
C ILE A 43 -21.19 -14.28 -38.92
N GLU A 44 -21.96 -15.35 -38.67
CA GLU A 44 -22.33 -16.35 -39.67
C GLU A 44 -23.81 -16.21 -40.03
N GLY A 45 -24.08 -16.05 -41.32
CA GLY A 45 -25.40 -16.01 -41.91
C GLY A 45 -25.79 -17.30 -42.62
N PRO A 46 -27.05 -17.44 -43.07
CA PRO A 46 -27.48 -18.57 -43.88
C PRO A 46 -26.71 -18.68 -45.20
N GLN A 47 -26.25 -19.89 -45.55
CA GLN A 47 -25.39 -20.18 -46.72
C GLN A 47 -25.99 -19.78 -48.10
N ARG A 48 -27.31 -19.61 -48.18
CA ARG A 48 -28.02 -19.20 -49.41
C ARG A 48 -28.73 -17.86 -49.19
N GLY A 49 -27.95 -16.79 -49.09
CA GLY A 49 -28.47 -15.42 -49.04
C GLY A 49 -27.36 -14.38 -48.91
N LEU A 50 -27.56 -13.19 -49.48
CA LEU A 50 -26.73 -12.03 -49.18
C LEU A 50 -27.17 -11.47 -47.82
N VAL A 51 -26.40 -11.71 -46.77
CA VAL A 51 -26.60 -11.04 -45.49
C VAL A 51 -25.88 -9.70 -45.53
N GLU A 52 -26.59 -8.66 -45.13
CA GLU A 52 -26.03 -7.32 -44.92
C GLU A 52 -26.52 -6.80 -43.57
N GLY A 53 -25.68 -6.03 -42.90
CA GLY A 53 -26.04 -5.42 -41.64
C GLY A 53 -25.02 -4.41 -41.15
N ARG A 54 -25.37 -3.78 -40.03
CA ARG A 54 -24.55 -2.80 -39.35
C ARG A 54 -24.48 -3.07 -37.85
N VAL A 55 -23.31 -2.86 -37.27
CA VAL A 55 -23.01 -3.02 -35.86
C VAL A 55 -22.68 -1.67 -35.25
N THR A 56 -23.35 -1.35 -34.14
CA THR A 56 -23.04 -0.20 -33.28
C THR A 56 -22.83 -0.66 -31.84
N SER A 57 -22.23 0.18 -31.01
CA SER A 57 -22.00 -0.11 -29.60
C SER A 57 -22.87 0.78 -28.72
N SER A 58 -23.38 0.24 -27.61
CA SER A 58 -24.09 1.01 -26.59
C SER A 58 -23.17 1.79 -25.64
N GLU A 59 -21.85 1.65 -25.75
CA GLU A 59 -20.86 2.37 -24.94
C GLU A 59 -19.85 3.09 -25.82
N VAL A 60 -19.57 4.36 -25.48
CA VAL A 60 -18.69 5.26 -26.26
C VAL A 60 -17.24 4.78 -26.29
N ARG A 61 -16.77 4.13 -25.21
CA ARG A 61 -15.42 3.56 -25.10
C ARG A 61 -15.19 2.32 -25.96
N MET A 62 -16.28 1.68 -26.40
CA MET A 62 -16.23 0.50 -27.26
C MET A 62 -16.49 0.93 -28.69
N GLN A 63 -15.41 1.11 -29.45
CA GLN A 63 -15.44 1.55 -30.84
C GLN A 63 -15.52 0.34 -31.78
N VAL A 64 -16.55 0.30 -32.63
CA VAL A 64 -16.62 -0.65 -33.73
C VAL A 64 -15.77 -0.12 -34.89
N ILE A 65 -14.76 -0.87 -35.32
CA ILE A 65 -13.83 -0.49 -36.39
C ILE A 65 -14.46 -0.78 -37.76
N THR A 66 -15.06 -1.95 -37.91
CA THR A 66 -15.75 -2.41 -39.12
C THR A 66 -17.27 -2.48 -38.87
N PRO A 67 -17.97 -1.34 -38.92
CA PRO A 67 -19.37 -1.27 -38.52
C PRO A 67 -20.31 -1.95 -39.52
N ASP A 68 -19.97 -2.03 -40.79
CA ASP A 68 -20.82 -2.63 -41.82
C ASP A 68 -20.26 -4.00 -42.19
N PHE A 69 -21.14 -5.00 -42.34
CA PHE A 69 -20.76 -6.36 -42.72
C PHE A 69 -21.63 -6.85 -43.88
N SER A 70 -21.05 -7.68 -44.76
CA SER A 70 -21.75 -8.25 -45.91
C SER A 70 -21.17 -9.58 -46.37
N GLY A 71 -22.00 -10.61 -46.51
CA GLY A 71 -21.56 -11.94 -46.96
C GLY A 71 -22.26 -13.06 -46.22
N ALA A 72 -21.85 -14.30 -46.45
CA ALA A 72 -22.32 -15.45 -45.67
C ALA A 72 -21.60 -15.57 -44.32
N GLU A 73 -20.37 -15.09 -44.24
CA GLU A 73 -19.54 -15.04 -43.05
C GLU A 73 -18.71 -13.75 -43.12
N ASP A 74 -18.62 -13.03 -41.99
CA ASP A 74 -17.84 -11.79 -41.89
C ASP A 74 -17.32 -11.59 -40.46
N SER A 75 -16.26 -10.80 -40.30
CA SER A 75 -15.61 -10.51 -39.02
C SER A 75 -15.80 -9.04 -38.64
N VAL A 76 -16.29 -8.78 -37.42
CA VAL A 76 -16.46 -7.43 -36.89
C VAL A 76 -15.36 -7.14 -35.87
N SER A 77 -14.44 -6.24 -36.25
CA SER A 77 -13.36 -5.79 -35.37
C SER A 77 -13.83 -4.63 -34.49
N TYR A 78 -13.42 -4.66 -33.22
CA TYR A 78 -13.70 -3.64 -32.21
C TYR A 78 -12.43 -3.22 -31.47
N ARG A 79 -12.48 -2.04 -30.84
CA ARG A 79 -11.44 -1.49 -29.96
C ARG A 79 -12.07 -0.95 -28.70
N PHE A 80 -11.54 -1.34 -27.54
CA PHE A 80 -11.92 -0.80 -26.25
C PHE A 80 -10.79 0.02 -25.64
N ASP A 81 -11.12 1.23 -25.16
CA ASP A 81 -10.18 2.12 -24.46
C ASP A 81 -10.44 2.15 -22.93
N ALA A 82 -9.54 1.52 -22.17
CA ALA A 82 -9.61 1.49 -20.70
C ALA A 82 -9.02 2.75 -20.02
N SER A 83 -8.71 3.82 -20.78
CA SER A 83 -8.16 5.06 -20.25
C SER A 83 -9.00 5.67 -19.11
N GLY A 84 -8.35 5.85 -17.95
CA GLY A 84 -8.95 6.40 -16.74
C GLY A 84 -9.97 5.48 -16.05
N LEU A 85 -9.99 4.17 -16.34
CA LEU A 85 -10.63 3.19 -15.48
C LEU A 85 -9.61 2.65 -14.47
N VAL A 86 -10.08 2.35 -13.26
CA VAL A 86 -9.22 1.87 -12.15
C VAL A 86 -9.52 0.41 -11.82
N ASN A 87 -8.60 -0.24 -11.10
CA ASN A 87 -8.76 -1.63 -10.67
C ASN A 87 -10.10 -1.85 -9.96
N GLY A 88 -10.82 -2.91 -10.35
CA GLY A 88 -12.15 -3.25 -9.83
C GLY A 88 -13.32 -2.62 -10.59
N ASP A 89 -13.07 -1.70 -11.52
CA ASP A 89 -14.12 -1.17 -12.40
C ASP A 89 -14.65 -2.27 -13.33
N VAL A 90 -15.98 -2.36 -13.43
CA VAL A 90 -16.66 -3.30 -14.33
C VAL A 90 -17.64 -2.54 -15.19
N LEU A 91 -17.41 -2.55 -16.49
CA LEU A 91 -18.27 -1.91 -17.48
C LEU A 91 -19.05 -2.98 -18.25
N LYS A 92 -20.34 -2.70 -18.47
CA LYS A 92 -21.24 -3.58 -19.25
C LYS A 92 -21.88 -2.79 -20.37
N GLY A 93 -21.93 -3.37 -21.56
CA GLY A 93 -22.60 -2.80 -22.72
C GLY A 93 -23.02 -3.89 -23.69
N ASN A 94 -23.57 -3.49 -24.83
CA ASN A 94 -24.00 -4.39 -25.88
C ASN A 94 -23.55 -3.86 -27.25
N PHE A 95 -23.18 -4.77 -28.16
CA PHE A 95 -23.19 -4.48 -29.59
C PHE A 95 -24.61 -4.65 -30.11
N ARG A 96 -25.13 -3.62 -30.78
CA ARG A 96 -26.42 -3.63 -31.47
C ARG A 96 -26.16 -4.02 -32.92
N ILE A 97 -26.70 -5.16 -33.33
CA ILE A 97 -26.48 -5.74 -34.65
C ILE A 97 -27.80 -5.65 -35.41
N LEU A 98 -27.84 -4.78 -36.41
CA LEU A 98 -29.02 -4.52 -37.25
C LEU A 98 -28.78 -5.14 -38.62
N SER A 99 -29.50 -6.21 -38.96
CA SER A 99 -29.32 -6.94 -40.21
C SER A 99 -30.64 -7.17 -40.93
N ASN A 100 -30.56 -7.43 -42.23
CA ASN A 100 -31.68 -7.96 -43.00
C ASN A 100 -32.16 -9.37 -42.54
N GLN A 101 -31.46 -10.00 -41.59
CA GLN A 101 -31.82 -11.27 -40.93
C GLN A 101 -32.23 -11.10 -39.45
N GLY A 102 -32.59 -9.89 -39.03
CA GLY A 102 -33.06 -9.61 -37.67
C GLY A 102 -32.21 -8.61 -36.90
N GLU A 103 -32.63 -8.36 -35.66
CA GLU A 103 -31.91 -7.54 -34.69
C GLU A 103 -31.37 -8.40 -33.56
N TYR A 104 -30.09 -8.23 -33.24
CA TYR A 104 -29.41 -8.99 -32.19
C TYR A 104 -28.67 -8.04 -31.26
N MET A 105 -28.57 -8.43 -30.00
CA MET A 105 -27.73 -7.75 -29.01
C MET A 105 -26.68 -8.73 -28.51
N LEU A 106 -25.42 -8.45 -28.78
CA LEU A 106 -24.29 -9.22 -28.27
C LEU A 106 -23.74 -8.49 -27.03
N PRO A 107 -23.97 -8.99 -25.80
CA PRO A 107 -23.48 -8.34 -24.60
C PRO A 107 -21.95 -8.45 -24.50
N PHE A 108 -21.33 -7.43 -23.93
CA PHE A 108 -19.92 -7.46 -23.53
C PHE A 108 -19.74 -6.96 -22.11
N VAL A 109 -18.72 -7.50 -21.43
CA VAL A 109 -18.31 -7.05 -20.10
C VAL A 109 -16.81 -6.88 -20.05
N VAL A 110 -16.39 -5.68 -19.64
CA VAL A 110 -14.99 -5.34 -19.45
C VAL A 110 -14.73 -5.23 -17.96
N SER A 111 -13.80 -6.02 -17.44
CA SER A 111 -13.33 -5.93 -16.07
C SER A 111 -11.91 -5.37 -16.07
N ILE A 112 -11.68 -4.30 -15.31
CA ILE A 112 -10.34 -3.76 -15.13
C ILE A 112 -9.72 -4.45 -13.93
N ARG A 113 -8.69 -5.26 -14.19
CA ARG A 113 -7.98 -6.02 -13.18
C ARG A 113 -6.50 -5.79 -13.33
N GLU A 114 -5.87 -5.34 -12.27
CA GLU A 114 -4.41 -5.35 -12.21
C GLU A 114 -3.92 -6.80 -12.11
N ALA A 115 -2.74 -7.07 -12.70
CA ALA A 115 -2.12 -8.38 -12.61
C ALA A 115 -1.95 -8.80 -11.13
N PRO A 116 -2.44 -9.99 -10.74
CA PRO A 116 -2.25 -10.48 -9.38
C PRO A 116 -0.75 -10.62 -9.07
N MET A 117 -0.33 -10.22 -7.88
CA MET A 117 1.02 -10.51 -7.40
C MET A 117 1.12 -12.00 -7.11
N MET A 118 1.69 -12.74 -8.05
CA MET A 118 1.88 -14.18 -7.93
C MET A 118 3.20 -14.50 -7.23
N SER A 119 3.14 -15.44 -6.30
CA SER A 119 4.30 -16.05 -5.63
C SER A 119 4.23 -17.57 -5.74
N SER A 120 5.29 -18.25 -5.30
CA SER A 120 5.33 -19.72 -5.15
C SER A 120 4.22 -20.27 -4.25
N LEU A 121 3.66 -19.46 -3.33
CA LEU A 121 2.52 -19.81 -2.48
C LEU A 121 1.16 -19.39 -3.04
N GLY A 122 1.11 -18.81 -4.25
CA GLY A 122 -0.08 -18.25 -4.88
C GLY A 122 -0.18 -16.74 -4.75
N GLU A 123 -1.40 -16.21 -4.77
CA GLU A 123 -1.68 -14.77 -4.86
C GLU A 123 -1.46 -14.02 -3.53
N ILE A 124 -0.66 -12.95 -3.58
CA ILE A 124 -0.38 -12.08 -2.43
C ILE A 124 -1.30 -10.86 -2.46
N ARG A 125 -2.27 -10.86 -1.52
CA ARG A 125 -3.31 -9.82 -1.42
C ARG A 125 -3.11 -8.85 -0.25
N ASN A 126 -2.37 -9.24 0.78
CA ASN A 126 -2.21 -8.46 2.00
C ASN A 126 -0.86 -8.76 2.69
N LEU A 127 -0.53 -7.98 3.73
CA LEU A 127 0.71 -8.15 4.49
C LEU A 127 0.80 -9.50 5.25
N PHE A 128 -0.33 -10.18 5.50
CA PHE A 128 -0.32 -11.51 6.10
C PHE A 128 0.15 -12.59 5.11
N HIS A 129 -0.30 -12.54 3.85
CA HIS A 129 0.19 -13.42 2.79
C HIS A 129 1.69 -13.19 2.56
N PHE A 130 2.13 -11.93 2.59
CA PHE A 130 3.55 -11.59 2.49
C PHE A 130 4.40 -12.14 3.65
N ALA A 131 3.93 -12.02 4.89
CA ALA A 131 4.65 -12.58 6.05
C ALA A 131 4.78 -14.11 5.97
N ASN A 132 3.77 -14.80 5.43
CA ASN A 132 3.84 -16.24 5.17
C ASN A 132 4.85 -16.58 4.07
N LEU A 133 4.88 -15.80 2.98
CA LEU A 133 5.92 -15.94 1.94
C LEU A 133 7.32 -15.76 2.54
N ALA A 134 7.53 -14.73 3.36
CA ALA A 134 8.82 -14.49 4.01
C ALA A 134 9.24 -15.66 4.91
N LYS A 135 8.28 -16.34 5.56
CA LYS A 135 8.55 -17.51 6.40
C LYS A 135 8.97 -18.75 5.61
N THR A 136 8.43 -18.97 4.40
CA THR A 136 8.71 -20.16 3.59
C THR A 136 9.82 -19.95 2.56
N ALA A 137 9.89 -18.75 1.97
CA ALA A 137 10.74 -18.41 0.84
C ALA A 137 11.26 -16.96 0.98
N TRP A 138 12.24 -16.77 1.87
CA TRP A 138 12.79 -15.44 2.22
C TRP A 138 13.30 -14.65 1.01
N LYS A 139 14.11 -15.27 0.13
CA LYS A 139 14.66 -14.61 -1.07
C LYS A 139 13.58 -14.12 -2.04
N GLU A 140 12.49 -14.87 -2.17
CA GLU A 140 11.34 -14.46 -3.00
C GLU A 140 10.59 -13.28 -2.36
N ALA A 141 10.41 -13.30 -1.04
CA ALA A 141 9.82 -12.19 -0.32
C ALA A 141 10.66 -10.90 -0.45
N VAL A 142 11.99 -11.00 -0.40
CA VAL A 142 12.89 -9.87 -0.62
C VAL A 142 12.71 -9.31 -2.04
N ALA A 143 12.72 -10.17 -3.06
CA ALA A 143 12.49 -9.73 -4.44
C ALA A 143 11.13 -9.04 -4.62
N LEU A 144 10.07 -9.58 -4.00
CA LEU A 144 8.74 -8.99 -4.05
C LEU A 144 8.67 -7.65 -3.29
N PHE A 145 9.31 -7.54 -2.13
CA PHE A 145 9.34 -6.31 -1.32
C PHE A 145 9.88 -5.11 -2.10
N TYR A 146 10.89 -5.32 -2.95
CA TYR A 146 11.48 -4.26 -3.78
C TYR A 146 10.79 -4.08 -5.14
N SER A 147 9.74 -4.84 -5.44
CA SER A 147 8.98 -4.68 -6.67
C SER A 147 8.11 -3.42 -6.65
N GLU A 148 7.87 -2.82 -7.81
CA GLU A 148 6.99 -1.64 -7.94
C GLU A 148 5.54 -1.92 -7.50
N HIS A 149 5.14 -3.19 -7.49
CA HIS A 149 3.78 -3.62 -7.15
C HIS A 149 3.55 -3.76 -5.64
N PHE A 150 4.61 -3.87 -4.83
CA PHE A 150 4.48 -4.09 -3.38
C PHE A 150 3.75 -2.94 -2.67
N ALA A 151 3.94 -1.70 -3.14
CA ALA A 151 3.25 -0.53 -2.63
C ALA A 151 1.71 -0.64 -2.68
N ARG A 152 1.17 -1.53 -3.52
CA ARG A 152 -0.28 -1.77 -3.66
C ARG A 152 -0.88 -2.47 -2.43
N LEU A 153 -0.07 -3.13 -1.61
CA LEU A 153 -0.53 -3.81 -0.39
C LEU A 153 -0.94 -2.83 0.72
N PHE A 154 -0.52 -1.57 0.65
CA PHE A 154 -0.80 -0.54 1.65
C PHE A 154 -2.16 0.12 1.42
N GLN A 155 -3.24 -0.67 1.51
CA GLN A 155 -4.62 -0.18 1.42
C GLN A 155 -5.39 -0.46 2.72
N GLY A 156 -6.36 0.41 3.04
CA GLY A 156 -7.20 0.26 4.24
C GLY A 156 -6.38 0.31 5.54
N PRO A 157 -6.48 -0.70 6.43
CA PRO A 157 -5.79 -0.68 7.74
C PRO A 157 -4.27 -0.76 7.62
N ASP A 158 -3.75 -1.31 6.51
CA ASP A 158 -2.31 -1.48 6.30
C ASP A 158 -1.63 -0.19 5.80
N ALA A 159 -2.39 0.84 5.42
CA ALA A 159 -1.87 2.12 4.92
C ALA A 159 -0.90 2.82 5.90
N GLN A 160 -1.11 2.66 7.21
CA GLN A 160 -0.24 3.22 8.25
C GLN A 160 1.23 2.74 8.17
N TYR A 161 1.48 1.58 7.55
CA TYR A 161 2.82 1.00 7.43
C TYR A 161 3.56 1.44 6.16
N GLU A 162 2.89 2.16 5.25
CA GLU A 162 3.49 2.63 3.99
C GLU A 162 4.70 3.55 4.24
N SER A 163 4.62 4.43 5.25
CA SER A 163 5.70 5.35 5.62
C SER A 163 6.97 4.61 6.07
N ILE A 164 6.81 3.49 6.76
CA ILE A 164 7.92 2.63 7.20
C ILE A 164 8.54 1.94 5.97
N TYR A 165 7.70 1.37 5.10
CA TYR A 165 8.14 0.75 3.84
C TYR A 165 8.95 1.73 2.98
N ARG A 166 8.43 2.94 2.75
CA ARG A 166 9.12 3.96 1.96
C ARG A 166 10.50 4.30 2.50
N GLY A 167 10.62 4.44 3.82
CA GLY A 167 11.91 4.74 4.42
C GLY A 167 12.88 3.56 4.43
N LEU A 168 12.42 2.33 4.23
CA LEU A 168 13.24 1.13 4.13
C LEU A 168 13.56 0.73 2.67
N GLN A 169 12.79 1.19 1.69
CA GLN A 169 12.96 0.81 0.26
C GLN A 169 14.25 1.37 -0.38
N ASN A 170 14.91 2.36 0.23
CA ASN A 170 15.97 3.17 -0.42
C ASN A 170 17.22 2.40 -0.89
N HIS A 171 17.45 1.19 -0.39
CA HIS A 171 18.55 0.32 -0.84
C HIS A 171 17.98 -1.02 -1.35
N PRO A 172 17.88 -1.22 -2.68
CA PRO A 172 17.35 -2.44 -3.27
C PRO A 172 18.15 -3.69 -2.87
N GLY A 173 17.46 -4.75 -2.46
CA GLY A 173 18.07 -6.05 -2.14
C GLY A 173 18.60 -6.19 -0.71
N GLU A 174 18.48 -5.17 0.12
CA GLU A 174 18.90 -5.23 1.53
C GLU A 174 17.92 -6.07 2.35
N GLU A 175 18.26 -7.33 2.60
CA GLU A 175 17.41 -8.27 3.33
C GLU A 175 17.05 -7.79 4.75
N ARG A 176 17.95 -7.00 5.37
CA ARG A 176 17.72 -6.40 6.69
C ARG A 176 16.54 -5.44 6.71
N HIS A 177 16.25 -4.76 5.60
CA HIS A 177 15.10 -3.86 5.54
C HIS A 177 13.77 -4.62 5.56
N VAL A 178 13.73 -5.81 4.95
CA VAL A 178 12.57 -6.71 5.03
C VAL A 178 12.38 -7.23 6.45
N GLU A 179 13.49 -7.57 7.12
CA GLU A 179 13.50 -7.92 8.54
C GLU A 179 12.90 -6.81 9.40
N GLU A 180 13.44 -5.59 9.31
CA GLU A 180 12.99 -4.42 10.06
C GLU A 180 11.53 -4.07 9.79
N PHE A 181 11.09 -4.20 8.53
CA PHE A 181 9.70 -3.98 8.17
C PHE A 181 8.78 -4.99 8.85
N LEU A 182 9.09 -6.29 8.80
CA LEU A 182 8.28 -7.35 9.42
C LEU A 182 8.21 -7.24 10.95
N LEU A 183 9.29 -6.78 11.58
CA LEU A 183 9.33 -6.47 13.02
C LEU A 183 8.43 -5.26 13.34
N ALA A 184 8.53 -4.18 12.56
CA ALA A 184 7.78 -2.95 12.78
C ALA A 184 6.25 -3.11 12.60
N ILE A 185 5.82 -4.00 11.69
CA ILE A 185 4.39 -4.32 11.51
C ILE A 185 3.88 -5.42 12.47
N HIS A 186 4.73 -5.89 13.39
CA HIS A 186 4.44 -6.95 14.37
C HIS A 186 3.96 -8.27 13.76
N LYS A 187 4.41 -8.60 12.55
CA LYS A 187 4.14 -9.91 11.91
C LYS A 187 5.27 -10.91 12.14
N LYS A 188 6.34 -10.48 12.80
CA LYS A 188 7.53 -11.28 13.13
C LYS A 188 8.10 -10.89 14.50
N LEU A 189 8.76 -11.83 15.17
CA LEU A 189 9.57 -11.61 16.38
C LEU A 189 11.08 -11.55 16.02
N PRO A 190 11.89 -10.79 16.77
CA PRO A 190 13.33 -10.72 16.55
C PRO A 190 14.00 -12.10 16.58
N VAL A 191 15.06 -12.27 15.78
CA VAL A 191 15.86 -13.50 15.79
C VAL A 191 16.68 -13.55 17.09
N GLU A 192 16.58 -14.66 17.81
CA GLU A 192 17.33 -14.90 19.04
C GLU A 192 18.56 -15.76 18.75
N PHE A 193 19.71 -15.36 19.30
CA PHE A 193 20.94 -16.15 19.24
C PHE A 193 21.29 -16.62 20.65
N ILE A 194 21.45 -17.93 20.82
CA ILE A 194 21.70 -18.55 22.12
C ILE A 194 23.00 -19.34 22.03
N PRO A 195 24.07 -18.92 22.74
CA PRO A 195 25.30 -19.70 22.80
C PRO A 195 25.13 -20.90 23.75
N ASP A 196 25.78 -22.00 23.43
CA ASP A 196 25.80 -23.19 24.28
C ASP A 196 26.52 -22.95 25.62
N ARG A 197 27.54 -22.07 25.62
CA ARG A 197 28.37 -21.74 26.78
C ARG A 197 28.61 -20.24 26.89
N LYS A 198 28.65 -19.73 28.13
CA LYS A 198 28.99 -18.32 28.44
C LYS A 198 30.44 -18.14 28.91
N GLU A 199 31.05 -19.21 29.43
CA GLU A 199 32.43 -19.23 29.88
C GLU A 199 33.09 -20.57 29.52
N ILE A 200 34.35 -20.52 29.06
CA ILE A 200 35.18 -21.68 28.75
C ILE A 200 36.49 -21.56 29.53
N ILE A 201 36.85 -22.61 30.27
CA ILE A 201 38.04 -22.63 31.13
C ILE A 201 39.02 -23.68 30.61
N TYR A 202 40.26 -23.27 30.35
CA TYR A 202 41.36 -24.14 29.96
C TYR A 202 42.46 -24.15 31.04
N ARG A 203 43.10 -25.29 31.23
CA ARG A 203 44.36 -25.36 32.00
C ARG A 203 45.52 -25.28 31.02
N ARG A 204 46.55 -24.50 31.34
CA ARG A 204 47.73 -24.35 30.46
C ARG A 204 48.41 -25.69 30.13
N GLN A 205 48.34 -26.68 31.01
CA GLN A 205 48.95 -28.01 30.81
C GLN A 205 48.26 -28.82 29.70
N ASP A 206 47.00 -28.54 29.41
CA ASP A 206 46.20 -29.22 28.38
C ASP A 206 46.40 -28.60 26.99
N LEU A 207 47.12 -27.46 26.91
CA LEU A 207 47.39 -26.68 25.69
C LEU A 207 48.88 -26.78 25.31
N ILE A 208 49.31 -27.97 24.90
CA ILE A 208 50.72 -28.27 24.51
C ILE A 208 51.00 -27.79 23.07
N GLU A 209 49.99 -27.82 22.20
CA GLU A 209 49.99 -27.28 20.84
C GLU A 209 48.86 -26.25 20.71
N ASP A 210 48.74 -25.59 19.55
CA ASP A 210 47.64 -24.67 19.26
C ASP A 210 46.29 -25.36 19.50
N GLY A 211 45.60 -24.98 20.57
CA GLY A 211 44.31 -25.56 20.93
C GLY A 211 43.23 -25.13 19.94
N GLN A 212 42.51 -26.08 19.36
CA GLN A 212 41.31 -25.82 18.58
C GLN A 212 40.07 -26.25 19.38
N ASP A 213 39.13 -25.32 19.56
CA ASP A 213 37.80 -25.63 20.09
C ASP A 213 36.74 -24.89 19.26
N SER A 214 35.47 -25.14 19.53
CA SER A 214 34.37 -24.57 18.78
C SER A 214 33.21 -24.15 19.66
N ILE A 215 32.60 -23.03 19.32
CA ILE A 215 31.41 -22.50 19.99
C ILE A 215 30.18 -22.88 19.18
N LEU A 216 29.14 -23.40 19.84
CA LEU A 216 27.86 -23.70 19.19
C LEU A 216 26.86 -22.58 19.48
N ILE A 217 26.31 -21.99 18.43
CA ILE A 217 25.31 -20.93 18.51
C ILE A 217 24.00 -21.44 17.92
N GLY A 218 22.95 -21.48 18.74
CA GLY A 218 21.58 -21.75 18.31
C GLY A 218 20.90 -20.49 17.79
N ARG A 219 20.17 -20.62 16.68
CA ARG A 219 19.31 -19.57 16.09
C ARG A 219 17.84 -19.90 16.36
N GLY A 220 17.12 -18.98 17.00
CA GLY A 220 15.67 -19.02 17.19
C GLY A 220 14.97 -18.02 16.28
N GLY A 221 14.02 -18.50 15.46
CA GLY A 221 13.29 -17.67 14.49
C GLY A 221 13.69 -17.93 13.03
N PHE A 222 13.07 -17.22 12.10
CA PHE A 222 13.39 -17.22 10.66
C PHE A 222 13.86 -15.82 10.23
N GLY A 223 14.30 -15.60 8.98
CA GLY A 223 14.63 -14.27 8.45
C GLY A 223 16.13 -13.92 8.49
N TYR A 224 16.43 -12.62 8.39
CA TYR A 224 17.80 -12.13 8.21
C TYR A 224 18.74 -12.55 9.35
N CYS A 225 19.92 -13.08 9.00
CA CYS A 225 20.87 -13.63 9.95
C CYS A 225 22.30 -13.16 9.65
N GLU A 226 22.81 -12.29 10.51
CA GLU A 226 24.17 -11.77 10.44
C GLU A 226 24.73 -11.57 11.86
N LEU A 227 25.95 -12.07 12.12
CA LEU A 227 26.69 -11.87 13.37
C LEU A 227 28.17 -11.57 13.09
N PHE A 228 28.67 -10.47 13.65
CA PHE A 228 30.10 -10.14 13.64
C PHE A 228 30.79 -10.77 14.84
N VAL A 229 31.98 -11.33 14.61
CA VAL A 229 32.82 -11.98 15.63
C VAL A 229 34.05 -11.11 15.86
N SER A 230 34.25 -10.68 17.09
CA SER A 230 35.41 -9.88 17.50
C SER A 230 36.05 -10.47 18.74
N THR A 231 37.35 -10.25 18.91
CA THR A 231 38.12 -10.74 20.05
C THR A 231 38.82 -9.61 20.78
N ASP A 232 38.76 -9.63 22.10
CA ASP A 232 39.41 -8.60 22.94
C ASP A 232 40.92 -8.83 23.08
N THR A 233 41.43 -9.97 22.61
CA THR A 233 42.81 -10.45 22.84
C THR A 233 43.44 -11.07 21.61
N SER A 234 44.74 -10.90 21.47
CA SER A 234 45.52 -11.38 20.32
C SER A 234 45.82 -12.89 20.31
N PHE A 235 45.60 -13.61 21.42
CA PHE A 235 45.82 -15.07 21.50
C PHE A 235 44.59 -15.90 21.08
N LEU A 236 43.44 -15.27 20.87
CA LEU A 236 42.22 -15.91 20.36
C LEU A 236 42.08 -15.56 18.88
N VAL A 237 42.00 -16.58 18.02
CA VAL A 237 41.82 -16.39 16.58
C VAL A 237 40.61 -17.21 16.13
N PRO A 238 39.44 -16.59 15.94
CA PRO A 238 38.30 -17.27 15.34
C PRO A 238 38.59 -17.58 13.87
N GLU A 239 38.01 -18.66 13.34
CA GLU A 239 38.19 -19.03 11.92
C GLU A 239 37.51 -18.03 10.98
N LYS A 240 36.39 -17.45 11.43
CA LYS A 240 35.64 -16.41 10.73
C LYS A 240 35.37 -15.23 11.66
N ASP A 241 35.44 -14.03 11.09
CA ASP A 241 35.09 -12.75 11.70
C ASP A 241 33.62 -12.35 11.44
N HIS A 242 32.93 -13.07 10.57
CA HIS A 242 31.55 -12.81 10.15
C HIS A 242 30.80 -14.11 9.87
N LEU A 243 29.57 -14.21 10.39
CA LEU A 243 28.69 -15.38 10.26
C LEU A 243 27.39 -14.98 9.54
N MET A 244 27.06 -15.73 8.49
CA MET A 244 25.90 -15.52 7.63
C MET A 244 24.96 -16.72 7.66
N GLU A 245 23.80 -16.63 7.01
CA GLU A 245 22.81 -17.73 6.98
C GLU A 245 23.39 -19.06 6.45
N GLU A 246 24.35 -19.03 5.53
CA GLU A 246 25.02 -20.22 4.98
C GLU A 246 25.82 -21.01 6.02
N ASP A 247 26.21 -20.36 7.13
CA ASP A 247 26.97 -20.98 8.22
C ASP A 247 26.07 -21.72 9.23
N PHE A 248 24.74 -21.53 9.14
CA PHE A 248 23.76 -22.19 10.00
C PHE A 248 23.18 -23.42 9.31
N ILE A 249 23.60 -24.61 9.75
CA ILE A 249 23.00 -25.87 9.29
C ILE A 249 21.73 -26.10 10.11
N GLY A 250 20.57 -25.78 9.51
CA GLY A 250 19.29 -25.74 10.21
C GLY A 250 19.20 -24.52 11.13
N ASN A 251 19.29 -24.74 12.45
CA ASN A 251 19.20 -23.70 13.48
C ASN A 251 20.46 -23.65 14.36
N SER A 252 21.59 -24.18 13.91
CA SER A 252 22.83 -24.18 14.69
C SER A 252 24.05 -23.87 13.82
N CYS A 253 24.89 -22.96 14.30
CA CYS A 253 26.18 -22.63 13.71
C CYS A 253 27.29 -23.06 14.67
N ARG A 254 28.32 -23.72 14.14
CA ARG A 254 29.52 -24.10 14.89
C ARG A 254 30.66 -23.23 14.40
N LEU A 255 31.17 -22.33 15.25
CA LEU A 255 32.34 -21.50 14.95
C LEU A 255 33.59 -22.08 15.62
N PRO A 256 34.55 -22.60 14.86
CA PRO A 256 35.86 -22.98 15.37
C PRO A 256 36.72 -21.75 15.70
N PHE A 257 37.54 -21.87 16.74
CA PHE A 257 38.55 -20.88 17.09
C PHE A 257 39.84 -21.56 17.57
N ARG A 258 40.98 -20.92 17.28
CA ARG A 258 42.33 -21.36 17.66
C ARG A 258 42.86 -20.51 18.80
N ILE A 259 43.50 -21.16 19.77
CA ILE A 259 44.26 -20.53 20.85
C ILE A 259 45.74 -20.57 20.47
N ASP A 260 46.33 -19.39 20.27
CA ASP A 260 47.76 -19.25 19.96
C ASP A 260 48.59 -19.28 21.24
N VAL A 261 49.24 -20.43 21.49
CA VAL A 261 50.00 -20.67 22.72
C VAL A 261 51.22 -19.74 22.85
N SER A 262 51.76 -19.26 21.72
CA SER A 262 52.94 -18.37 21.70
C SER A 262 52.66 -16.99 22.31
N ARG A 263 51.38 -16.58 22.34
CA ARG A 263 50.93 -15.27 22.82
C ARG A 263 50.43 -15.30 24.28
N LEU A 264 50.48 -16.46 24.94
CA LEU A 264 50.04 -16.65 26.32
C LEU A 264 51.14 -16.29 27.34
N HIS A 265 50.89 -15.30 28.18
CA HIS A 265 51.80 -14.93 29.26
C HIS A 265 51.70 -15.90 30.44
N GLU A 266 52.69 -15.92 31.34
CA GLU A 266 52.86 -16.91 32.43
C GLU A 266 51.82 -16.81 33.58
N GLY A 267 50.89 -15.87 33.48
CA GLY A 267 49.85 -15.61 34.48
C GLY A 267 48.47 -16.12 34.06
N LEU A 268 47.42 -15.53 34.64
CA LEU A 268 46.04 -15.77 34.27
C LEU A 268 45.71 -15.01 32.98
N ASN A 269 45.44 -15.73 31.89
CA ASN A 269 45.09 -15.11 30.61
C ASN A 269 43.56 -15.08 30.51
N LEU A 270 42.99 -13.87 30.37
CA LEU A 270 41.57 -13.65 30.16
C LEU A 270 41.36 -13.10 28.75
N GLY A 271 40.53 -13.77 27.97
CA GLY A 271 40.10 -13.31 26.66
C GLY A 271 38.58 -13.41 26.56
N ALA A 272 38.02 -12.74 25.57
CA ALA A 272 36.60 -12.89 25.25
C ALA A 272 36.41 -12.88 23.74
N ILE A 273 35.49 -13.73 23.28
CA ILE A 273 34.96 -13.70 21.92
C ILE A 273 33.58 -13.06 22.01
N THR A 274 33.42 -11.93 21.34
CA THR A 274 32.20 -11.15 21.30
C THR A 274 31.51 -11.35 19.96
N PHE A 275 30.29 -11.87 20.02
CA PHE A 275 29.37 -11.96 18.88
C PHE A 275 28.42 -10.79 18.96
N SER A 276 28.37 -9.96 17.92
CA SER A 276 27.53 -8.78 17.93
C SER A 276 26.86 -8.55 16.59
N ASN A 277 25.61 -8.11 16.65
CA ASN A 277 24.93 -7.43 15.55
C ASN A 277 24.24 -6.17 16.12
N PRO A 278 23.53 -5.38 15.31
CA PRO A 278 22.86 -4.17 15.80
C PRO A 278 21.83 -4.40 16.93
N TYR A 279 21.37 -5.64 17.14
CA TYR A 279 20.28 -6.00 18.05
C TYR A 279 20.77 -6.69 19.32
N VAL A 280 21.80 -7.54 19.21
CA VAL A 280 22.26 -8.46 20.25
C VAL A 280 23.78 -8.40 20.36
N LYS A 281 24.27 -8.34 21.60
CA LYS A 281 25.69 -8.49 21.94
C LYS A 281 25.87 -9.65 22.92
N MET A 282 26.52 -10.71 22.48
CA MET A 282 26.87 -11.88 23.29
C MET A 282 28.38 -11.90 23.52
N VAL A 283 28.79 -12.14 24.76
CA VAL A 283 30.22 -12.19 25.12
C VAL A 283 30.50 -13.53 25.76
N ILE A 284 31.39 -14.31 25.16
CA ILE A 284 31.84 -15.60 25.68
C ILE A 284 33.23 -15.42 26.26
N ARG A 285 33.35 -15.65 27.56
CA ARG A 285 34.62 -15.43 28.29
C ARG A 285 35.48 -16.69 28.24
N ILE A 286 36.74 -16.52 27.90
CA ILE A 286 37.72 -17.59 27.86
C ILE A 286 38.79 -17.31 28.92
N ARG A 287 38.97 -18.26 29.84
CA ARG A 287 39.93 -18.16 30.93
C ARG A 287 40.95 -19.29 30.82
N ILE A 288 42.23 -18.94 30.76
CA ILE A 288 43.32 -19.91 30.76
C ILE A 288 44.07 -19.80 32.07
N GLU A 289 44.03 -20.88 32.86
CA GLU A 289 44.63 -20.96 34.19
C GLU A 289 46.13 -21.26 34.12
N PRO A 290 46.93 -20.70 35.05
CA PRO A 290 48.37 -20.95 35.12
C PRO A 290 48.68 -22.43 35.43
N PRO A 291 49.89 -22.92 35.10
CA PRO A 291 50.26 -24.31 35.37
C PRO A 291 50.28 -24.61 36.88
N GLU A 292 49.86 -25.82 37.25
CA GLU A 292 49.90 -26.26 38.65
C GLU A 292 51.34 -26.36 39.20
N LYS A 293 51.42 -26.35 40.54
CA LYS A 293 52.63 -26.38 41.38
C LYS A 293 53.65 -27.42 40.87
N GLY A 294 54.86 -26.97 40.53
CA GLY A 294 56.01 -27.86 40.26
C GLY A 294 57.00 -27.40 39.19
N THR A 295 56.68 -26.40 38.38
CA THR A 295 57.62 -25.85 37.37
C THR A 295 58.59 -24.82 37.99
N LEU A 296 59.84 -24.72 37.49
CA LEU A 296 60.88 -23.76 37.91
C LEU A 296 60.37 -22.30 38.00
N LEU A 297 59.45 -21.94 37.11
CA LEU A 297 58.76 -20.64 37.08
C LEU A 297 57.76 -20.45 38.24
N GLY A 298 57.05 -21.49 38.64
CA GLY A 298 56.18 -21.50 39.81
C GLY A 298 56.96 -21.32 41.12
N VAL A 299 58.17 -21.88 41.20
CA VAL A 299 59.10 -21.69 42.34
C VAL A 299 59.53 -20.22 42.43
N ARG A 300 59.94 -19.59 41.32
CA ARG A 300 60.32 -18.15 41.29
C ARG A 300 59.17 -17.23 41.70
N LEU A 301 57.97 -17.45 41.18
CA LEU A 301 56.77 -16.69 41.57
C LEU A 301 56.45 -16.88 43.06
N ARG A 302 56.63 -18.10 43.57
CA ARG A 302 56.39 -18.38 44.98
C ARG A 302 57.42 -17.74 45.89
N LYS A 303 58.71 -17.75 45.53
CA LYS A 303 59.76 -16.99 46.23
C LYS A 303 59.38 -15.52 46.34
N ARG A 304 59.02 -14.87 45.22
CA ARG A 304 58.55 -13.47 45.23
C ARG A 304 57.31 -13.26 46.11
N GLN A 305 56.32 -14.16 46.06
CA GLN A 305 55.13 -14.07 46.93
C GLN A 305 55.48 -14.17 48.41
N LEU A 306 56.39 -15.08 48.79
CA LEU A 306 56.83 -15.25 50.17
C LEU A 306 57.64 -14.03 50.63
N THR A 307 58.53 -13.49 49.80
CA THR A 307 59.24 -12.23 50.09
C THR A 307 58.28 -11.06 50.27
N ILE A 308 57.23 -10.92 49.44
CA ILE A 308 56.22 -9.87 49.61
C ILE A 308 55.44 -10.06 50.93
N ARG A 309 55.11 -11.30 51.31
CA ARG A 309 54.44 -11.58 52.59
C ARG A 309 55.33 -11.21 53.77
N LEU A 310 56.62 -11.53 53.71
CA LEU A 310 57.61 -11.15 54.73
C LEU A 310 57.74 -9.61 54.83
N MET A 311 57.81 -8.91 53.70
CA MET A 311 57.85 -7.44 53.67
C MET A 311 56.59 -6.79 54.26
N LYS A 312 55.40 -7.31 53.93
CA LYS A 312 54.13 -6.85 54.53
C LYS A 312 54.06 -7.13 56.04
N LEU A 313 54.62 -8.26 56.47
CA LEU A 313 54.70 -8.62 57.87
C LEU A 313 55.63 -7.64 58.62
N TYR A 314 56.79 -7.30 58.06
CA TYR A 314 57.68 -6.26 58.58
C TYR A 314 57.01 -4.88 58.62
N GLU A 315 56.33 -4.47 57.55
CA GLU A 315 55.55 -3.23 57.49
C GLU A 315 54.51 -3.17 58.64
N SER A 316 53.74 -4.24 58.84
CA SER A 316 52.72 -4.30 59.89
C SER A 316 53.30 -4.23 61.32
N PHE A 317 54.51 -4.76 61.52
CA PHE A 317 55.22 -4.69 62.79
C PHE A 317 55.75 -3.28 63.07
N ARG A 318 56.44 -2.67 62.11
CA ARG A 318 56.99 -1.30 62.25
C ARG A 318 55.89 -0.25 62.40
N LEU A 319 54.73 -0.47 61.78
CA LEU A 319 53.53 0.35 61.94
C LEU A 319 52.75 0.06 63.25
N LYS A 320 53.27 -0.77 64.15
CA LYS A 320 52.66 -1.15 65.44
C LYS A 320 51.25 -1.77 65.33
N LYS A 321 50.85 -2.27 64.15
CA LYS A 321 49.57 -2.97 63.94
C LYS A 321 49.55 -4.38 64.56
N ARG A 322 50.73 -4.95 64.84
CA ARG A 322 50.91 -6.27 65.46
C ARG A 322 51.86 -6.19 66.64
N THR A 323 51.67 -7.08 67.62
CA THR A 323 52.59 -7.23 68.76
C THR A 323 53.86 -7.98 68.34
N SER A 324 54.97 -7.73 69.04
CA SER A 324 56.25 -8.39 68.76
C SER A 324 56.13 -9.91 68.80
N HIS A 325 55.31 -10.47 69.69
CA HIS A 325 55.11 -11.92 69.79
C HIS A 325 54.35 -12.52 68.58
N SER A 326 53.32 -11.83 68.08
CA SER A 326 52.58 -12.28 66.88
C SER A 326 53.45 -12.20 65.62
N TRP A 327 54.28 -11.15 65.52
CA TRP A 327 55.24 -11.00 64.43
C TRP A 327 56.27 -12.13 64.44
N MET A 328 56.87 -12.46 65.60
CA MET A 328 57.86 -13.52 65.72
C MET A 328 57.33 -14.87 65.22
N LYS A 329 56.13 -15.28 65.66
CA LYS A 329 55.54 -16.57 65.30
C LYS A 329 55.19 -16.70 63.81
N GLU A 330 54.69 -15.63 63.21
CA GLU A 330 54.36 -15.63 61.78
C GLU A 330 55.62 -15.48 60.90
N ALA A 331 56.63 -14.73 61.36
CA ALA A 331 57.93 -14.63 60.68
C ALA A 331 58.65 -15.99 60.67
N GLU A 332 58.68 -16.69 61.81
CA GLU A 332 59.27 -18.03 61.93
C GLU A 332 58.61 -19.02 60.96
N LYS A 333 57.27 -19.08 60.95
CA LYS A 333 56.52 -19.94 60.02
C LYS A 333 56.78 -19.58 58.54
N LEU A 334 56.84 -18.29 58.20
CA LEU A 334 57.13 -17.86 56.83
C LEU A 334 58.56 -18.22 56.41
N LEU A 335 59.53 -18.12 57.32
CA LEU A 335 60.92 -18.49 57.06
C LEU A 335 61.08 -20.01 56.91
N GLU A 336 60.37 -20.81 57.72
CA GLU A 336 60.27 -22.28 57.52
C GLU A 336 59.68 -22.62 56.14
N GLU A 337 58.60 -21.94 55.73
CA GLU A 337 58.00 -22.11 54.39
C GLU A 337 58.94 -21.66 53.26
N MET A 338 59.80 -20.67 53.49
CA MET A 338 60.79 -20.17 52.53
C MET A 338 61.96 -21.14 52.37
N LEU A 339 62.51 -21.65 53.47
CA LEU A 339 63.61 -22.61 53.46
C LEU A 339 63.18 -23.99 52.95
N ALA A 340 61.96 -24.43 53.27
CA ALA A 340 61.40 -25.67 52.70
C ALA A 340 61.20 -25.61 51.18
N LEU A 341 61.16 -24.39 50.60
CA LEU A 341 61.01 -24.18 49.17
C LEU A 341 62.35 -24.10 48.44
N ASP A 342 63.38 -23.55 49.07
CA ASP A 342 64.77 -23.59 48.59
C ASP A 342 65.75 -23.40 49.78
N GLU A 343 66.43 -24.48 50.16
CA GLU A 343 67.36 -24.51 51.30
C GLU A 343 68.69 -23.80 51.00
N GLU A 344 69.02 -23.58 49.72
CA GLU A 344 70.31 -23.00 49.31
C GLU A 344 70.23 -21.50 48.95
N ASP A 345 69.04 -20.90 48.97
CA ASP A 345 68.85 -19.47 48.64
C ASP A 345 69.54 -18.57 49.68
N LEU A 346 70.56 -17.84 49.22
CA LEU A 346 71.37 -16.94 50.06
C LEU A 346 70.52 -15.87 50.75
N SER A 347 69.47 -15.36 50.10
CA SER A 347 68.60 -14.33 50.69
C SER A 347 67.77 -14.89 51.85
N PHE A 348 67.27 -16.12 51.73
CA PHE A 348 66.45 -16.76 52.77
C PHE A 348 67.28 -17.12 53.99
N LEU A 349 68.51 -17.60 53.78
CA LEU A 349 69.46 -17.86 54.86
C LEU A 349 69.86 -16.57 55.60
N LEU A 350 70.04 -15.47 54.89
CA LEU A 350 70.30 -14.16 55.52
C LEU A 350 69.06 -13.63 56.27
N TYR A 351 67.84 -13.83 55.75
CA TYR A 351 66.61 -13.48 56.51
C TYR A 351 66.46 -14.31 57.78
N GLN A 352 66.84 -15.59 57.75
CA GLN A 352 66.87 -16.46 58.93
C GLN A 352 67.92 -15.98 59.94
N ALA A 353 69.13 -15.65 59.49
CA ALA A 353 70.16 -15.08 60.36
C ALA A 353 69.71 -13.76 61.01
N HIS A 354 69.09 -12.87 60.24
CA HIS A 354 68.50 -11.62 60.77
C HIS A 354 67.45 -11.93 61.85
N PHE A 355 66.52 -12.84 61.58
CA PHE A 355 65.48 -13.23 62.54
C PHE A 355 66.09 -13.76 63.84
N LEU A 356 67.04 -14.69 63.78
CA LEU A 356 67.70 -15.27 64.95
C LEU A 356 68.44 -14.22 65.79
N ILE A 357 69.13 -13.28 65.13
CA ILE A 357 69.78 -12.15 65.80
C ILE A 357 68.73 -11.27 66.50
N THR A 358 67.59 -10.98 65.87
CA THR A 358 66.52 -10.17 66.48
C THR A 358 65.78 -10.86 67.64
N VAL A 359 65.85 -12.19 67.74
CA VAL A 359 65.23 -13.00 68.82
C VAL A 359 66.25 -13.30 69.95
N ASP A 360 67.37 -12.56 70.00
CA ASP A 360 68.47 -12.73 70.97
C ASP A 360 69.22 -14.08 70.89
N LYS A 361 69.05 -14.85 69.81
CA LYS A 361 69.84 -16.06 69.51
C LYS A 361 71.04 -15.74 68.62
N VAL A 362 71.88 -14.83 69.09
CA VAL A 362 72.97 -14.22 68.30
C VAL A 362 74.02 -15.25 67.83
N GLU A 363 74.35 -16.24 68.66
CA GLU A 363 75.37 -17.24 68.32
C GLU A 363 74.94 -18.17 67.19
N GLU A 364 73.67 -18.59 67.16
CA GLU A 364 73.10 -19.38 66.04
C GLU A 364 73.08 -18.55 64.74
N GLY A 365 72.76 -17.25 64.84
CA GLY A 365 72.84 -16.31 63.71
C GLY A 365 74.28 -16.14 63.18
N LYS A 366 75.26 -16.00 64.07
CA LYS A 366 76.70 -15.90 63.71
C LYS A 366 77.21 -17.16 63.02
N GLU A 367 76.76 -18.34 63.45
CA GLU A 367 77.14 -19.60 62.81
C GLU A 367 76.68 -19.65 61.35
N ILE A 368 75.44 -19.22 61.07
CA ILE A 368 74.92 -19.09 59.71
C ILE A 368 75.74 -18.08 58.89
N LEU A 369 76.07 -16.91 59.46
CA LEU A 369 76.87 -15.89 58.78
C LEU A 369 78.30 -16.38 58.48
N ASN A 370 78.97 -17.04 59.43
CA ASN A 370 80.31 -17.60 59.23
C ASN A 370 80.33 -18.69 58.14
N ARG A 371 79.29 -19.52 58.06
CA ARG A 371 79.10 -20.49 56.98
C ARG A 371 78.96 -19.81 55.62
N LEU A 372 78.32 -18.64 55.57
CA LEU A 372 78.11 -17.87 54.34
C LEU A 372 79.35 -17.06 53.91
N LYS A 373 80.24 -16.70 54.85
CA LYS A 373 81.47 -15.90 54.60
C LYS A 373 82.34 -16.44 53.46
N GLY A 374 82.51 -17.76 53.38
CA GLY A 374 83.30 -18.42 52.32
C GLY A 374 82.61 -18.44 50.95
N ARG A 375 81.27 -18.47 50.90
CA ARG A 375 80.49 -18.47 49.65
C ARG A 375 80.34 -17.07 49.07
N LEU A 376 80.28 -16.05 49.92
CA LEU A 376 80.07 -14.65 49.54
C LEU A 376 81.31 -13.97 48.96
N THR A 377 82.50 -14.53 49.19
CA THR A 377 83.80 -13.96 48.76
C THR A 377 84.32 -14.53 47.44
N GLN A 378 83.63 -15.51 46.84
CA GLN A 378 84.14 -16.32 45.72
C GLN A 378 83.27 -16.30 44.46
N GLY A 379 82.20 -15.50 44.38
CA GLY A 379 81.28 -15.50 43.22
C GLY A 379 80.74 -14.12 42.82
N GLU A 380 80.25 -14.01 41.59
CA GLU A 380 79.40 -12.90 41.11
C GLU A 380 78.07 -12.95 41.85
N ILE A 381 77.96 -12.20 42.94
CA ILE A 381 76.77 -12.14 43.79
C ILE A 381 76.18 -10.75 43.69
N GLU A 382 74.85 -10.67 43.76
CA GLU A 382 74.14 -9.39 43.84
C GLU A 382 74.70 -8.57 45.02
N GLU A 383 75.23 -7.38 44.73
CA GLU A 383 75.90 -6.50 45.68
C GLU A 383 75.00 -6.15 46.88
N GLU A 384 73.67 -6.16 46.68
CA GLU A 384 72.64 -6.00 47.72
C GLU A 384 72.69 -7.08 48.79
N VAL A 385 72.86 -8.33 48.38
CA VAL A 385 72.90 -9.51 49.25
C VAL A 385 74.20 -9.50 50.06
N TYR A 386 75.29 -9.04 49.43
CA TYR A 386 76.58 -8.82 50.09
C TYR A 386 76.52 -7.70 51.12
N CYS A 387 75.97 -6.52 50.77
CA CYS A 387 75.75 -5.42 51.71
C CYS A 387 74.83 -5.83 52.87
N TYR A 388 73.82 -6.67 52.63
CA TYR A 388 72.96 -7.19 53.68
C TYR A 388 73.70 -8.13 54.63
N TYR A 389 74.58 -8.99 54.10
CA TYR A 389 75.46 -9.81 54.93
C TYR A 389 76.37 -8.95 55.81
N LEU A 390 77.04 -7.94 55.23
CA LEU A 390 77.89 -7.01 55.97
C LEU A 390 77.13 -6.31 57.09
N TYR A 391 75.92 -5.82 56.82
CA TYR A 391 75.03 -5.26 57.84
C TYR A 391 74.69 -6.25 58.96
N LEU A 392 74.43 -7.52 58.66
CA LEU A 392 74.15 -8.52 59.70
C LEU A 392 75.39 -8.82 60.56
N THR A 393 76.59 -8.68 60.00
CA THR A 393 77.84 -8.80 60.79
C THR A 393 78.02 -7.64 61.76
N THR A 394 77.61 -6.41 61.40
CA THR A 394 77.63 -5.27 62.34
C THR A 394 76.57 -5.38 63.43
N LEU A 395 75.43 -6.03 63.15
CA LEU A 395 74.43 -6.33 64.19
C LEU A 395 74.88 -7.45 65.14
N ALA A 396 75.70 -8.40 64.66
CA ALA A 396 76.17 -9.54 65.44
C ALA A 396 77.46 -9.27 66.24
N GLY A 397 78.35 -8.40 65.74
CA GLY A 397 79.58 -7.96 66.38
C GLY A 397 79.42 -6.60 67.10
N ARG A 398 80.17 -6.36 68.18
CA ARG A 398 80.09 -5.11 68.97
C ARG A 398 81.43 -4.36 69.01
N ASP A 399 82.16 -4.36 67.89
CA ASP A 399 83.42 -3.61 67.75
C ASP A 399 83.18 -2.36 66.88
N ASP A 400 83.26 -1.18 67.49
CA ASP A 400 82.98 0.11 66.82
C ASP A 400 83.92 0.40 65.63
N ASP A 401 85.15 -0.12 65.66
CA ASP A 401 86.11 0.02 64.56
C ASP A 401 85.73 -0.84 63.34
N GLN A 402 85.19 -2.05 63.56
CA GLN A 402 84.68 -2.91 62.48
C GLN A 402 83.40 -2.33 61.88
N ILE A 403 82.55 -1.69 62.70
CA ILE A 403 81.33 -1.05 62.23
C ILE A 403 81.66 0.12 61.30
N ARG A 404 82.69 0.92 61.61
CA ARG A 404 83.16 2.02 60.75
C ARG A 404 83.76 1.53 59.42
N GLU A 405 84.61 0.51 59.46
CA GLU A 405 85.19 -0.09 58.25
C GLU A 405 84.10 -0.69 57.33
N ILE A 406 83.10 -1.35 57.93
CA ILE A 406 81.96 -1.89 57.17
C ILE A 406 81.05 -0.76 56.66
N ALA A 407 80.88 0.33 57.40
CA ALA A 407 80.13 1.51 56.94
C ALA A 407 80.76 2.10 55.67
N GLU A 408 82.08 2.31 55.67
CA GLU A 408 82.83 2.83 54.52
C GLU A 408 82.70 1.91 53.30
N GLN A 409 82.79 0.58 53.50
CA GLN A 409 82.58 -0.39 52.42
C GLN A 409 81.16 -0.35 51.83
N ILE A 410 80.12 -0.21 52.67
CA ILE A 410 78.74 -0.08 52.19
C ILE A 410 78.52 1.28 51.49
N GLU A 411 79.18 2.35 51.94
CA GLU A 411 79.16 3.69 51.29
C GLU A 411 79.81 3.65 49.91
N GLU A 412 80.97 3.00 49.75
CA GLU A 412 81.64 2.81 48.45
C GLU A 412 80.73 2.06 47.47
N ILE A 413 80.16 0.92 47.89
CA ILE A 413 79.26 0.12 47.05
C ILE A 413 77.99 0.92 46.69
N PHE A 414 77.50 1.75 47.61
CA PHE A 414 76.35 2.61 47.34
C PHE A 414 76.67 3.74 46.36
N HIS A 415 77.89 4.30 46.38
CA HIS A 415 78.33 5.28 45.39
C HIS A 415 78.39 4.69 43.97
N GLU A 416 78.76 3.40 43.85
CA GLU A 416 78.73 2.68 42.58
C GLU A 416 77.30 2.34 42.12
N ASN A 417 76.39 2.08 43.06
CA ASN A 417 74.99 1.68 42.79
C ASN A 417 73.96 2.56 43.52
N PRO A 418 73.85 3.86 43.17
CA PRO A 418 73.06 4.82 43.94
C PRO A 418 71.54 4.66 43.75
N ASP A 419 71.10 3.86 42.76
CA ASP A 419 69.68 3.57 42.52
C ASP A 419 69.17 2.40 43.39
N ASN A 420 70.07 1.75 44.13
CA ASN A 420 69.74 0.58 44.91
C ASN A 420 69.20 0.93 46.30
N TRP A 421 67.87 0.93 46.42
CA TRP A 421 67.20 1.32 47.65
C TRP A 421 67.50 0.40 48.85
N ARG A 422 67.87 -0.87 48.62
CA ARG A 422 68.19 -1.81 49.70
C ARG A 422 69.50 -1.44 50.36
N ILE A 423 70.49 -1.04 49.57
CA ILE A 423 71.79 -0.58 50.06
C ILE A 423 71.63 0.76 50.78
N ALA A 424 70.85 1.70 50.21
CA ALA A 424 70.48 2.95 50.88
C ALA A 424 69.79 2.73 52.24
N TRP A 425 68.88 1.75 52.32
CA TRP A 425 68.18 1.41 53.56
C TRP A 425 69.12 0.84 54.63
N LEU A 426 70.08 0.01 54.25
CA LEU A 426 71.08 -0.55 55.17
C LEU A 426 72.05 0.52 55.67
N LEU A 427 72.48 1.41 54.77
CA LEU A 427 73.39 2.52 55.07
C LEU A 427 72.84 3.44 56.18
N GLN A 428 71.52 3.64 56.22
CA GLN A 428 70.83 4.43 57.26
C GLN A 428 71.09 3.93 58.70
N PHE A 429 71.38 2.63 58.87
CA PHE A 429 71.57 2.01 60.18
C PHE A 429 73.04 1.82 60.57
N VAL A 430 73.98 1.81 59.61
CA VAL A 430 75.41 1.55 59.87
C VAL A 430 76.23 2.83 59.97
N SER A 431 75.97 3.82 59.10
CA SER A 431 76.76 5.06 59.07
C SER A 431 76.36 6.01 60.20
N GLU A 432 77.35 6.48 60.96
CA GLU A 432 77.15 7.42 62.08
C GLU A 432 76.48 8.72 61.61
N GLU A 433 76.83 9.20 60.40
CA GLU A 433 76.30 10.45 59.85
C GLU A 433 74.77 10.41 59.65
N PHE A 434 74.27 9.27 59.18
CA PHE A 434 72.84 9.07 59.03
C PHE A 434 72.23 8.74 60.38
N ALA A 435 72.84 7.88 61.21
CA ALA A 435 72.30 7.47 62.51
C ALA A 435 71.88 8.66 63.40
N PHE A 436 72.70 9.73 63.46
CA PHE A 436 72.49 10.88 64.33
C PHE A 436 71.65 12.03 63.72
N SER A 437 71.50 12.12 62.39
CA SER A 437 70.82 13.26 61.73
C SER A 437 69.54 12.85 60.98
N ASN A 438 68.39 13.16 61.55
CA ASN A 438 67.09 12.93 60.90
C ASN A 438 66.90 13.75 59.61
N ALA A 439 67.58 14.90 59.47
CA ALA A 439 67.53 15.72 58.26
C ALA A 439 68.24 15.05 57.08
N ARG A 440 69.44 14.48 57.31
CA ARG A 440 70.18 13.74 56.27
C ARG A 440 69.46 12.45 55.86
N LYS A 441 68.85 11.73 56.81
CA LYS A 441 67.97 10.58 56.50
C LYS A 441 66.81 11.00 55.59
N TRP A 442 66.17 12.13 55.87
CA TRP A 442 65.05 12.64 55.07
C TRP A 442 65.46 12.99 53.64
N GLU A 443 66.63 13.61 53.45
CA GLU A 443 67.19 13.92 52.13
C GLU A 443 67.54 12.66 51.34
N LEU A 444 68.15 11.65 51.98
CA LEU A 444 68.45 10.37 51.35
C LEU A 444 67.18 9.66 50.85
N LEU A 445 66.12 9.62 51.68
CA LEU A 445 64.83 9.02 51.30
C LEU A 445 64.16 9.78 50.14
N LYS A 446 64.30 11.11 50.13
CA LYS A 446 63.78 11.95 49.04
C LYS A 446 64.54 11.72 47.73
N ASP A 447 65.87 11.55 47.78
CA ASP A 447 66.69 11.24 46.59
C ASP A 447 66.35 9.86 46.02
N GLN A 448 66.20 8.85 46.88
CA GLN A 448 65.76 7.50 46.48
C GLN A 448 64.37 7.50 45.84
N PHE A 449 63.45 8.33 46.34
CA PHE A 449 62.15 8.50 45.71
C PHE A 449 62.26 9.18 44.33
N ALA A 450 63.11 10.19 44.19
CA ALA A 450 63.34 10.88 42.92
C ALA A 450 63.93 9.95 41.85
N ARG A 451 64.75 8.97 42.25
CA ARG A 451 65.29 7.89 41.40
C ARG A 451 64.28 6.79 41.05
N GLY A 452 63.05 6.89 41.55
CA GLY A 452 61.95 5.99 41.18
C GLY A 452 61.65 4.85 42.17
N CYS A 453 62.30 4.83 43.34
CA CYS A 453 62.01 3.80 44.34
C CYS A 453 60.61 3.98 44.95
N ARG A 454 59.81 2.90 44.91
CA ARG A 454 58.46 2.84 45.48
C ARG A 454 58.30 1.78 46.58
N SER A 455 59.38 1.40 47.25
CA SER A 455 59.37 0.35 48.27
C SER A 455 58.60 0.80 49.53
N PRO A 456 57.61 0.02 50.02
CA PRO A 456 56.88 0.31 51.26
C PRO A 456 57.78 0.48 52.49
N ILE A 457 58.93 -0.21 52.52
CA ILE A 457 59.86 -0.17 53.66
C ILE A 457 60.46 1.22 53.85
N LEU A 458 60.89 1.88 52.76
CA LEU A 458 61.39 3.26 52.84
C LEU A 458 60.31 4.25 53.28
N TYR A 459 59.06 4.01 52.88
CA TYR A 459 57.94 4.85 53.30
C TYR A 459 57.62 4.70 54.78
N VAL A 460 57.76 3.51 55.35
CA VAL A 460 57.61 3.31 56.79
C VAL A 460 58.67 4.08 57.57
N GLU A 461 59.93 4.07 57.11
CA GLU A 461 61.00 4.84 57.75
C GLU A 461 60.79 6.37 57.60
N ALA A 462 60.38 6.83 56.42
CA ALA A 462 59.98 8.22 56.21
C ALA A 462 58.81 8.65 57.11
N LEU A 463 57.83 7.76 57.31
CA LEU A 463 56.66 8.01 58.16
C LEU A 463 57.06 8.17 59.62
N GLN A 464 58.00 7.38 60.13
CA GLN A 464 58.51 7.54 61.49
C GLN A 464 59.17 8.91 61.71
N ILE A 465 59.95 9.38 60.73
CA ILE A 465 60.57 10.71 60.77
C ILE A 465 59.50 11.81 60.79
N MET A 466 58.47 11.69 59.93
CA MET A 466 57.36 12.65 59.91
C MET A 466 56.57 12.68 61.23
N MET A 467 56.34 11.52 61.86
CA MET A 467 55.63 11.45 63.14
C MET A 467 56.43 12.07 64.29
N GLN A 468 57.76 11.93 64.28
CA GLN A 468 58.63 12.48 65.33
C GLN A 468 58.87 13.98 65.16
N HIS A 469 58.89 14.47 63.91
CA HIS A 469 59.19 15.87 63.59
C HIS A 469 58.30 16.42 62.46
N PRO A 470 57.02 16.72 62.72
CA PRO A 470 56.10 17.27 61.71
C PRO A 470 56.56 18.61 61.10
N SER A 471 57.37 19.38 61.82
CA SER A 471 57.92 20.68 61.39
C SER A 471 58.92 20.59 60.22
N MET A 472 59.46 19.41 59.92
CA MET A 472 60.34 19.21 58.75
C MET A 472 59.58 19.28 57.41
N LEU A 473 58.24 19.25 57.44
CA LEU A 473 57.39 19.40 56.27
C LEU A 473 57.22 20.89 55.93
N VAL A 474 58.15 21.43 55.14
CA VAL A 474 58.18 22.85 54.74
C VAL A 474 57.45 23.10 53.42
N ARG A 475 57.42 22.11 52.51
CA ARG A 475 56.85 22.22 51.16
C ARG A 475 56.10 20.94 50.74
N LEU A 476 55.09 21.11 49.89
CA LEU A 476 54.35 20.03 49.22
C LEU A 476 55.07 19.67 47.91
N ASP A 477 56.14 18.88 48.03
CA ASP A 477 56.85 18.27 46.90
C ASP A 477 56.23 16.90 46.58
N PRO A 478 56.48 16.28 45.41
CA PRO A 478 55.92 14.97 45.05
C PRO A 478 56.16 13.87 46.10
N PHE A 479 57.30 13.92 46.79
CA PHE A 479 57.61 13.02 47.90
C PHE A 479 56.69 13.24 49.11
N THR A 480 56.52 14.49 49.56
CA THR A 480 55.68 14.78 50.73
C THR A 480 54.20 14.53 50.46
N ILE A 481 53.71 14.83 49.26
CA ILE A 481 52.34 14.50 48.82
C ILE A 481 52.14 12.98 48.85
N TYR A 482 53.07 12.22 48.28
CA TYR A 482 52.98 10.75 48.31
C TYR A 482 53.01 10.21 49.74
N MET A 483 53.85 10.78 50.61
CA MET A 483 53.94 10.38 52.02
C MET A 483 52.65 10.68 52.79
N PHE A 484 52.03 11.83 52.61
CA PHE A 484 50.72 12.13 53.18
C PHE A 484 49.64 11.17 52.67
N ARG A 485 49.67 10.82 51.37
CA ARG A 485 48.76 9.82 50.79
C ARG A 485 48.97 8.43 51.37
N PHE A 486 50.22 8.03 51.60
CA PHE A 486 50.56 6.78 52.27
C PHE A 486 50.08 6.77 53.73
N CYS A 487 50.20 7.90 54.44
CA CYS A 487 49.66 8.05 55.79
C CYS A 487 48.13 7.96 55.81
N ALA A 488 47.46 8.65 54.88
CA ALA A 488 46.00 8.66 54.76
C ALA A 488 45.44 7.26 54.41
N ARG A 489 46.12 6.49 53.55
CA ARG A 489 45.72 5.11 53.20
C ARG A 489 45.88 4.11 54.35
N ASN A 490 46.81 4.37 55.26
CA ASN A 490 47.16 3.45 56.33
C ASN A 490 46.63 3.88 57.71
N ASP A 491 45.86 4.96 57.77
CA ASP A 491 45.26 5.59 58.97
C ASP A 491 46.28 6.11 60.02
N PHE A 492 47.43 6.64 59.58
CA PHE A 492 48.49 7.17 60.45
C PHE A 492 48.61 8.70 60.45
N LEU A 493 47.58 9.41 60.01
CA LEU A 493 47.57 10.87 60.02
C LEU A 493 47.34 11.39 61.44
N THR A 494 48.31 12.09 62.04
CA THR A 494 48.16 12.76 63.34
C THR A 494 47.56 14.15 63.21
N VAL A 495 47.03 14.70 64.30
CA VAL A 495 46.41 16.05 64.31
C VAL A 495 47.42 17.13 63.89
N GLU A 496 48.65 17.07 64.40
CA GLU A 496 49.71 18.04 64.05
C GLU A 496 50.13 17.95 62.58
N MET A 497 50.18 16.73 62.02
CA MET A 497 50.45 16.51 60.60
C MET A 497 49.31 17.00 59.71
N ALA A 498 48.06 16.82 60.15
CA ALA A 498 46.88 17.32 59.45
C ALA A 498 46.85 18.86 59.43
N ASP A 499 47.11 19.51 60.56
CA ASP A 499 47.16 20.97 60.67
C ASP A 499 48.26 21.56 59.76
N GLN A 500 49.45 20.94 59.74
CA GLN A 500 50.54 21.33 58.85
C GLN A 500 50.19 21.09 57.37
N ALA A 501 49.52 19.98 57.03
CA ALA A 501 49.05 19.70 55.68
C ALA A 501 48.04 20.74 55.20
N VAL A 502 47.08 21.12 56.06
CA VAL A 502 46.06 22.16 55.77
C VAL A 502 46.71 23.53 55.59
N PHE A 503 47.68 23.88 56.44
CA PHE A 503 48.41 25.13 56.33
C PHE A 503 49.17 25.24 55.00
N LEU A 504 49.88 24.17 54.60
CA LEU A 504 50.61 24.14 53.33
C LEU A 504 49.67 24.11 52.12
N ALA A 505 48.56 23.37 52.23
CA ALA A 505 47.54 23.32 51.20
C ALA A 505 46.82 24.67 50.99
N SER A 506 46.67 25.48 52.05
CA SER A 506 46.04 26.80 51.96
C SER A 506 46.77 27.76 51.01
N ARG A 507 48.06 27.51 50.75
CA ARG A 507 48.95 28.26 49.86
C ARG A 507 49.03 27.67 48.45
N ALA A 508 48.42 26.52 48.20
CA ALA A 508 48.39 25.90 46.88
C ALA A 508 47.45 26.68 45.94
N LYS A 509 47.95 26.98 44.73
CA LYS A 509 47.18 27.69 43.68
C LYS A 509 46.61 26.77 42.61
N THR A 510 47.07 25.52 42.56
CA THR A 510 46.76 24.54 41.52
C THR A 510 46.05 23.33 42.12
N TYR A 511 45.14 22.74 41.34
CA TYR A 511 44.48 21.49 41.72
C TYR A 511 45.44 20.30 41.63
N ASP A 512 45.45 19.47 42.67
CA ASP A 512 46.10 18.17 42.69
C ASP A 512 45.12 17.13 43.28
N ALA A 513 44.94 16.01 42.57
CA ALA A 513 44.05 14.93 42.97
C ALA A 513 44.53 14.22 44.26
N ASP A 514 45.84 14.15 44.47
CA ASP A 514 46.41 13.54 45.66
C ASP A 514 46.25 14.47 46.87
N LEU A 515 46.40 15.78 46.67
CA LEU A 515 46.14 16.79 47.69
C LEU A 515 44.67 16.80 48.13
N ARG A 516 43.73 16.66 47.19
CA ARG A 516 42.30 16.49 47.50
C ARG A 516 42.08 15.28 48.41
N ALA A 517 42.60 14.11 48.07
CA ALA A 517 42.43 12.90 48.87
C ALA A 517 43.02 13.04 50.28
N ILE A 518 44.13 13.75 50.42
CA ILE A 518 44.75 14.06 51.71
C ILE A 518 43.85 14.99 52.53
N LEU A 519 43.34 16.08 51.95
CA LEU A 519 42.45 17.01 52.64
C LEU A 519 41.11 16.39 53.02
N GLU A 520 40.57 15.49 52.19
CA GLU A 520 39.39 14.68 52.52
C GLU A 520 39.66 13.80 53.76
N ALA A 521 40.84 13.17 53.83
CA ALA A 521 41.27 12.39 55.00
C ALA A 521 41.52 13.28 56.24
N CYS A 522 42.11 14.46 56.07
CA CYS A 522 42.27 15.45 57.16
C CYS A 522 40.91 15.89 57.71
N TYR A 523 39.94 16.16 56.83
CA TYR A 523 38.59 16.59 57.22
C TYR A 523 37.82 15.49 57.95
N ALA A 524 37.96 14.22 57.50
CA ALA A 524 37.40 13.06 58.17
C ALA A 524 38.00 12.87 59.59
N LEU A 525 39.29 13.15 59.76
CA LEU A 525 39.95 13.10 61.06
C LEU A 525 39.47 14.23 61.99
N ARG A 526 39.34 15.46 61.47
CA ARG A 526 38.90 16.64 62.23
C ARG A 526 38.10 17.62 61.34
N PRO A 527 36.77 17.74 61.52
CA PRO A 527 35.94 18.61 60.68
C PRO A 527 36.03 20.09 61.12
N GLN A 528 37.15 20.74 60.82
CA GLN A 528 37.36 22.17 61.07
C GLN A 528 37.01 23.05 59.88
N THR A 529 36.67 24.32 60.17
CA THR A 529 36.34 25.31 59.14
C THR A 529 37.54 25.61 58.24
N ASP A 530 38.75 25.68 58.79
CA ASP A 530 39.98 25.97 58.04
C ASP A 530 40.33 24.84 57.05
N THR A 531 40.10 23.58 57.46
CA THR A 531 40.28 22.40 56.60
C THR A 531 39.26 22.39 55.47
N LEU A 532 38.00 22.73 55.76
CA LEU A 532 36.94 22.84 54.76
C LEU A 532 37.21 24.00 53.79
N GLU A 533 37.69 25.14 54.27
CA GLU A 533 38.06 26.30 53.44
C GLU A 533 39.20 25.95 52.49
N ALA A 534 40.26 25.30 52.99
CA ALA A 534 41.37 24.82 52.17
C ALA A 534 40.91 23.79 51.12
N LEU A 535 40.03 22.85 51.51
CA LEU A 535 39.46 21.85 50.60
C LEU A 535 38.61 22.49 49.51
N CYS A 536 37.68 23.38 49.86
CA CYS A 536 36.87 24.12 48.90
C CYS A 536 37.74 24.98 47.96
N ARG A 537 38.81 25.62 48.46
CA ARG A 537 39.75 26.40 47.63
C ARG A 537 40.46 25.53 46.59
N VAL A 538 40.92 24.33 46.96
CA VAL A 538 41.54 23.38 46.02
C VAL A 538 40.53 22.90 44.98
N LEU A 539 39.30 22.58 45.40
CA LEU A 539 38.23 22.14 44.50
C LEU A 539 37.81 23.26 43.52
N ILE A 540 37.75 24.52 43.99
CA ILE A 540 37.47 25.70 43.15
C ILE A 540 38.59 25.92 42.14
N ALA A 541 39.86 25.86 42.57
CA ALA A 541 41.01 26.00 41.67
C ALA A 541 41.06 24.92 40.58
N GLY A 542 40.40 23.77 40.79
CA GLY A 542 40.27 22.69 39.81
C GLY A 542 38.94 22.63 39.06
N GLU A 543 38.06 23.62 39.26
CA GLU A 543 36.69 23.68 38.70
C GLU A 543 35.91 22.35 38.83
N LYS A 544 36.08 21.65 39.96
CA LYS A 544 35.50 20.33 40.14
C LYS A 544 34.00 20.41 40.44
N THR A 545 33.22 19.61 39.70
CA THR A 545 31.75 19.56 39.76
C THR A 545 31.21 18.17 40.11
N ASP A 546 32.07 17.25 40.54
CA ASP A 546 31.70 15.87 40.89
C ASP A 546 30.75 15.85 42.12
N SER A 547 29.94 14.80 42.24
CA SER A 547 29.04 14.58 43.40
C SER A 547 29.78 14.63 44.74
N ARG A 548 31.01 14.10 44.81
CA ARG A 548 31.85 14.19 46.02
C ARG A 548 32.30 15.62 46.34
N ALA A 549 32.50 16.47 45.33
CA ALA A 549 32.82 17.88 45.55
C ALA A 549 31.58 18.66 46.02
N HIS A 550 30.39 18.26 45.56
CA HIS A 550 29.12 18.85 45.95
C HIS A 550 28.90 18.82 47.48
N GLU A 551 29.15 17.68 48.12
CA GLU A 551 28.99 17.51 49.57
C GLU A 551 29.77 18.57 50.37
N TYR A 552 30.99 18.91 49.93
CA TYR A 552 31.82 19.92 50.57
C TYR A 552 31.35 21.34 50.27
N TYR A 553 30.87 21.62 49.05
CA TYR A 553 30.28 22.92 48.74
C TYR A 553 28.99 23.18 49.54
N VAL A 554 28.13 22.18 49.71
CA VAL A 554 26.92 22.27 50.57
C VAL A 554 27.31 22.69 51.99
N GLN A 555 28.31 22.02 52.57
CA GLN A 555 28.78 22.32 53.92
C GLN A 555 29.46 23.70 54.00
N GLY A 556 30.21 24.10 52.97
CA GLY A 556 30.85 25.41 52.87
C GLY A 556 29.83 26.56 52.78
N VAL A 557 28.76 26.38 52.01
CA VAL A 557 27.65 27.32 51.91
C VAL A 557 26.87 27.40 53.24
N ALA A 558 26.62 26.27 53.89
CA ALA A 558 25.94 26.24 55.19
C ALA A 558 26.73 26.98 56.30
N LYS A 559 28.07 26.94 56.24
CA LYS A 559 28.96 27.67 57.16
C LYS A 559 29.28 29.12 56.72
N ASN A 560 28.68 29.62 55.64
CA ASN A 560 28.91 30.96 55.07
C ASN A 560 30.39 31.26 54.75
N LEU A 561 31.10 30.34 54.10
CA LEU A 561 32.47 30.60 53.65
C LEU A 561 32.50 31.68 52.55
N HIS A 562 33.31 32.73 52.75
CA HIS A 562 33.50 33.82 51.79
C HIS A 562 34.53 33.47 50.69
N LEU A 563 34.30 32.38 49.97
CA LEU A 563 35.14 31.95 48.86
C LEU A 563 34.53 32.38 47.51
N ASN A 564 35.32 33.05 46.66
CA ASN A 564 34.89 33.39 45.30
C ASN A 564 34.66 32.12 44.47
N GLY A 565 33.55 32.03 43.73
CA GLY A 565 33.24 30.88 42.86
C GLY A 565 32.47 29.73 43.55
N ILE A 566 32.23 29.81 44.87
CA ILE A 566 31.58 28.72 45.62
C ILE A 566 30.11 28.53 45.23
N PHE A 567 29.37 29.62 45.01
CA PHE A 567 27.95 29.55 44.64
C PHE A 567 27.75 29.08 43.20
N GLU A 568 28.66 29.46 42.30
CA GLU A 568 28.70 29.00 40.91
C GLU A 568 28.98 27.50 40.84
N LEU A 569 30.04 27.01 41.50
CA LEU A 569 30.38 25.59 41.50
C LEU A 569 29.39 24.73 42.29
N TYR A 570 28.75 25.29 43.32
CA TYR A 570 27.60 24.66 43.98
C TYR A 570 26.48 24.38 42.97
N MET A 571 26.04 25.40 42.22
CA MET A 571 25.00 25.24 41.21
C MET A 571 25.43 24.30 40.07
N MET A 572 26.71 24.29 39.71
CA MET A 572 27.26 23.39 38.70
C MET A 572 27.41 21.94 39.18
N SER A 573 27.52 21.69 40.49
CA SER A 573 27.69 20.34 41.06
C SER A 573 26.39 19.69 41.55
N LEU A 574 25.26 20.41 41.55
CA LEU A 574 23.95 19.87 41.93
C LEU A 574 23.62 18.57 41.18
N ALA A 575 23.29 17.55 41.96
CA ALA A 575 22.79 16.27 41.47
C ALA A 575 21.42 16.45 40.81
N ARG A 576 21.17 15.66 39.74
CA ARG A 576 19.97 15.75 38.92
C ARG A 576 19.34 14.37 38.78
N ASN A 577 18.03 14.28 38.92
CA ASN A 577 17.28 13.09 38.56
C ASN A 577 17.19 12.92 37.03
N GLU A 578 16.71 11.76 36.57
CA GLU A 578 16.54 11.44 35.13
C GLU A 578 15.67 12.46 34.37
N ASN A 579 14.81 13.20 35.10
CA ASN A 579 13.93 14.25 34.61
C ASN A 579 14.55 15.66 34.64
N GLY A 580 15.80 15.79 35.08
CA GLY A 580 16.50 17.07 35.21
C GLY A 580 16.05 17.92 36.41
N GLU A 581 15.39 17.29 37.38
CA GLU A 581 14.94 17.88 38.65
C GLU A 581 16.05 17.86 39.69
N ILE A 582 16.05 18.88 40.55
CA ILE A 582 16.97 18.98 41.69
C ILE A 582 16.41 18.10 42.81
N THR A 583 17.26 17.28 43.42
CA THR A 583 16.90 16.44 44.56
C THR A 583 16.96 17.16 45.90
N GLU A 584 17.59 18.34 45.94
CA GLU A 584 17.97 19.06 47.14
C GLU A 584 17.47 20.51 47.09
N GLU A 585 17.17 21.08 48.27
CA GLU A 585 16.74 22.48 48.39
C GLU A 585 17.92 23.44 48.19
N ILE A 586 17.70 24.50 47.39
CA ILE A 586 18.71 25.54 47.18
C ILE A 586 18.66 26.55 48.34
N PRO A 587 19.77 26.80 49.06
CA PRO A 587 19.81 27.79 50.13
C PRO A 587 19.48 29.20 49.67
N LYS A 588 18.76 29.97 50.51
CA LYS A 588 18.36 31.36 50.20
C LYS A 588 19.55 32.28 49.86
N SER A 589 20.70 32.07 50.50
CA SER A 589 21.93 32.83 50.21
C SER A 589 22.39 32.70 48.76
N VAL A 590 22.27 31.50 48.18
CA VAL A 590 22.58 31.21 46.78
C VAL A 590 21.56 31.89 45.85
N LEU A 591 20.27 31.81 46.19
CA LEU A 591 19.20 32.46 45.42
C LEU A 591 19.34 33.98 45.40
N ILE A 592 19.72 34.59 46.53
CA ILE A 592 19.97 36.03 46.63
C ILE A 592 21.20 36.42 45.82
N PHE A 593 22.28 35.64 45.86
CA PHE A 593 23.49 35.93 45.08
C PHE A 593 23.20 36.05 43.58
N PHE A 594 22.47 35.10 43.01
CA PHE A 594 22.11 35.12 41.59
C PHE A 594 21.02 36.16 41.25
N SER A 595 20.39 36.81 42.25
CA SER A 595 19.41 37.87 41.99
C SER A 595 20.13 39.16 41.61
N TYR A 596 21.34 39.40 42.13
CA TYR A 596 22.17 40.53 41.74
C TYR A 596 22.86 40.30 40.39
N GLN A 597 23.59 39.20 40.23
CA GLN A 597 24.33 38.87 39.00
C GLN A 597 24.13 37.40 38.63
N ASN A 598 23.62 37.14 37.42
CA ASN A 598 23.50 35.77 36.91
C ASN A 598 24.66 35.46 35.95
N ALA A 599 25.66 34.74 36.44
CA ALA A 599 26.78 34.23 35.63
C ALA A 599 26.58 32.74 35.22
N LEU A 600 25.39 32.17 35.45
CA LEU A 600 25.12 30.77 35.12
C LEU A 600 24.88 30.58 33.62
N ASP A 601 25.23 29.39 33.13
CA ASP A 601 24.84 28.97 31.79
C ASP A 601 23.31 28.84 31.68
N ASP A 602 22.80 28.94 30.46
CA ASP A 602 21.35 28.93 30.19
C ASP A 602 20.66 27.63 30.68
N SER A 603 21.38 26.49 30.75
CA SER A 603 20.82 25.23 31.27
C SER A 603 20.61 25.28 32.78
N ARG A 604 21.58 25.80 33.53
CA ARG A 604 21.47 26.02 34.99
C ARG A 604 20.52 27.18 35.32
N SER A 605 20.47 28.22 34.49
CA SER A 605 19.48 29.29 34.61
C SER A 605 18.05 28.75 34.49
N ALA A 606 17.79 27.85 33.53
CA ALA A 606 16.48 27.20 33.41
C ALA A 606 16.11 26.36 34.65
N ILE A 607 17.10 25.70 35.27
CA ILE A 607 16.92 24.94 36.52
C ILE A 607 16.57 25.88 37.68
N LEU A 608 17.33 26.96 37.85
CA LEU A 608 17.09 27.98 38.89
C LEU A 608 15.68 28.59 38.76
N TYR A 609 15.29 28.96 37.55
CA TYR A 609 13.99 29.56 37.29
C TYR A 609 12.83 28.57 37.48
N ARG A 610 13.01 27.30 37.13
CA ARG A 610 12.02 26.26 37.45
C ARG A 610 11.87 26.09 38.96
N TYR A 611 12.97 26.00 39.69
CA TYR A 611 12.95 25.88 41.16
C TYR A 611 12.20 27.06 41.81
N LEU A 612 12.46 28.30 41.37
CA LEU A 612 11.73 29.47 41.85
C LEU A 612 10.23 29.42 41.54
N TYR A 613 9.85 28.87 40.38
CA TYR A 613 8.45 28.70 39.99
C TYR A 613 7.73 27.62 40.82
N ASP A 614 8.40 26.49 41.08
CA ASP A 614 7.87 25.39 41.87
C ASP A 614 7.69 25.81 43.35
N HIS A 615 8.61 26.62 43.89
CA HIS A 615 8.58 27.15 45.26
C HIS A 615 7.99 28.56 45.41
N ARG A 616 7.23 29.04 44.41
CA ARG A 616 6.68 30.42 44.39
C ARG A 616 5.84 30.80 45.61
N GLU A 617 5.17 29.84 46.22
CA GLU A 617 4.33 30.06 47.42
C GLU A 617 5.18 30.23 48.70
N GLN A 618 6.38 29.65 48.72
CA GLN A 618 7.31 29.70 49.85
C GLN A 618 8.25 30.91 49.77
N LEU A 619 8.51 31.44 48.56
CA LEU A 619 9.46 32.54 48.29
C LEU A 619 8.85 33.64 47.39
N PRO A 620 7.77 34.32 47.80
CA PRO A 620 7.04 35.27 46.94
C PRO A 620 7.88 36.50 46.56
N GLU A 621 8.59 37.11 47.52
CA GLU A 621 9.37 38.33 47.30
C GLU A 621 10.54 38.12 46.32
N LEU A 622 11.24 36.98 46.43
CA LEU A 622 12.31 36.64 45.50
C LEU A 622 11.74 36.29 44.12
N TYR A 623 10.63 35.56 44.06
CA TYR A 623 9.98 35.21 42.80
C TYR A 623 9.56 36.45 42.01
N GLU A 624 8.97 37.46 42.66
CA GLU A 624 8.60 38.72 42.01
C GLU A 624 9.80 39.46 41.42
N GLN A 625 10.94 39.48 42.12
CA GLN A 625 12.18 40.07 41.61
C GLN A 625 12.72 39.35 40.37
N TYR A 626 12.56 38.02 40.31
CA TYR A 626 13.03 37.21 39.19
C TYR A 626 12.06 37.19 37.99
N LEU A 627 10.78 37.50 38.18
CA LEU A 627 9.74 37.35 37.16
C LEU A 627 10.05 38.07 35.83
N PRO A 628 10.51 39.33 35.80
CA PRO A 628 10.91 39.98 34.54
C PRO A 628 12.06 39.27 33.83
N ARG A 629 13.03 38.74 34.59
CA ARG A 629 14.17 37.99 34.06
C ARG A 629 13.75 36.63 33.52
N ILE A 630 12.83 35.93 34.19
CA ILE A 630 12.28 34.65 33.72
C ILE A 630 11.55 34.85 32.38
N ARG A 631 10.72 35.91 32.25
CA ARG A 631 10.05 36.24 30.98
C ARG A 631 11.02 36.56 29.85
N ALA A 632 12.02 37.39 30.10
CA ALA A 632 13.06 37.71 29.12
C ALA A 632 13.86 36.45 28.71
N PHE A 633 14.16 35.58 29.66
CA PHE A 633 14.84 34.31 29.42
C PHE A 633 14.00 33.36 28.55
N VAL A 634 12.68 33.24 28.82
CA VAL A 634 11.76 32.42 28.02
C VAL A 634 11.73 32.90 26.57
N VAL A 635 11.60 34.20 26.31
CA VAL A 635 11.62 34.77 24.95
C VAL A 635 12.97 34.53 24.27
N SER A 636 14.10 34.71 24.99
CA SER A 636 15.44 34.42 24.46
C SER A 636 15.65 32.94 24.16
N ALA A 637 15.08 32.05 24.96
CA ALA A 637 15.19 30.60 24.77
C ALA A 637 14.37 30.13 23.56
N ILE A 638 13.20 30.72 23.33
CA ILE A 638 12.35 30.48 22.14
C ILE A 638 13.07 30.95 20.87
N SER A 639 13.63 32.16 20.86
CA SER A 639 14.36 32.67 19.68
C SER A 639 15.59 31.83 19.34
N LYS A 640 16.25 31.24 20.36
CA LYS A 640 17.35 30.27 20.20
C LYS A 640 16.89 28.82 19.94
N ARG A 641 15.58 28.55 19.79
CA ARG A 641 14.98 27.21 19.56
C ARG A 641 15.40 26.15 20.57
N ARG A 642 15.51 26.52 21.84
CA ARG A 642 16.01 25.62 22.90
C ARG A 642 14.88 24.86 23.56
N THR A 643 15.15 23.60 23.85
CA THR A 643 14.17 22.65 24.36
C THR A 643 14.81 21.77 25.43
N GLY A 644 14.04 21.47 26.48
CA GLY A 644 14.47 20.67 27.62
C GLY A 644 13.35 20.53 28.66
N ALA A 645 13.47 19.55 29.56
CA ALA A 645 12.44 19.28 30.57
C ALA A 645 12.09 20.51 31.42
N ASN A 646 13.11 21.24 31.91
CA ASN A 646 12.91 22.43 32.74
C ASN A 646 12.35 23.62 31.94
N LEU A 647 12.79 23.77 30.68
CA LEU A 647 12.23 24.78 29.78
C LEU A 647 10.77 24.49 29.44
N GLY A 648 10.38 23.21 29.30
CA GLY A 648 8.99 22.82 29.02
C GLY A 648 8.01 23.30 30.10
N VAL A 649 8.40 23.22 31.38
CA VAL A 649 7.59 23.75 32.50
C VAL A 649 7.49 25.27 32.43
N LEU A 650 8.61 25.96 32.19
CA LEU A 650 8.64 27.42 32.07
C LEU A 650 7.81 27.91 30.87
N TYR A 651 7.92 27.24 29.72
CA TYR A 651 7.09 27.55 28.55
C TYR A 651 5.61 27.34 28.83
N LYS A 652 5.22 26.26 29.50
CA LYS A 652 3.82 26.05 29.90
C LYS A 652 3.29 27.15 30.83
N ALA A 653 4.15 27.70 31.70
CA ALA A 653 3.76 28.68 32.71
C ALA A 653 3.74 30.13 32.21
N PHE A 654 4.62 30.49 31.28
CA PHE A 654 4.85 31.89 30.88
C PHE A 654 4.58 32.21 29.41
N LEU A 655 4.33 31.21 28.54
CA LEU A 655 4.05 31.46 27.12
C LEU A 655 2.61 31.97 26.94
N ASP A 656 2.48 33.27 26.70
CA ASP A 656 1.20 33.96 26.49
C ASP A 656 1.08 34.56 25.07
N GLU A 657 -0.13 34.98 24.67
CA GLU A 657 -0.42 35.64 23.38
C GLU A 657 0.49 36.85 23.12
N SER A 658 0.83 37.62 24.15
CA SER A 658 1.70 38.81 24.03
C SER A 658 3.15 38.48 23.65
N MET A 659 3.59 37.24 23.84
CA MET A 659 4.95 36.79 23.53
C MET A 659 5.05 36.16 22.14
N VAL A 660 3.92 35.85 21.47
CA VAL A 660 3.89 35.26 20.13
C VAL A 660 3.62 36.34 19.09
N ASN A 661 4.45 36.40 18.06
CA ASN A 661 4.32 37.33 16.95
C ASN A 661 4.66 36.64 15.62
N ALA A 662 4.44 37.32 14.50
CA ALA A 662 4.72 36.77 13.17
C ALA A 662 6.21 36.38 12.95
N GLN A 663 7.15 36.97 13.68
CA GLN A 663 8.58 36.69 13.52
C GLN A 663 9.06 35.47 14.32
N ASN A 664 8.40 35.13 15.42
CA ASN A 664 8.79 34.03 16.30
C ASN A 664 7.83 32.82 16.26
N ALA A 665 6.71 32.93 15.55
CA ALA A 665 5.70 31.88 15.43
C ALA A 665 6.27 30.52 15.02
N ASP A 666 7.17 30.49 14.03
CA ASP A 666 7.82 29.25 13.57
C ASP A 666 8.73 28.64 14.65
N ALA A 667 9.49 29.49 15.34
CA ALA A 667 10.35 29.05 16.44
C ALA A 667 9.54 28.52 17.63
N VAL A 668 8.40 29.14 17.93
CA VAL A 668 7.45 28.65 18.95
C VAL A 668 6.91 27.28 18.54
N LEU A 669 6.51 27.12 17.27
CA LEU A 669 5.98 25.85 16.78
C LEU A 669 7.00 24.72 16.88
N GLU A 670 8.24 24.96 16.45
CA GLU A 670 9.33 23.99 16.54
C GLU A 670 9.58 23.60 18.00
N VAL A 671 9.65 24.57 18.91
CA VAL A 671 9.88 24.34 20.34
C VAL A 671 8.74 23.53 20.98
N LEU A 672 7.49 23.76 20.57
CA LEU A 672 6.30 23.04 21.06
C LEU A 672 6.31 21.55 20.68
N TYR A 673 6.75 21.24 19.45
CA TYR A 673 6.69 19.88 18.89
C TYR A 673 8.02 19.12 18.89
N THR A 674 9.13 19.77 19.28
CA THR A 674 10.42 19.11 19.43
C THR A 674 10.38 18.08 20.56
N ALA A 675 10.60 16.82 20.19
CA ALA A 675 10.84 15.72 21.11
C ALA A 675 12.33 15.36 21.14
N GLN A 676 12.74 14.72 22.23
CA GLN A 676 14.06 14.09 22.32
C GLN A 676 13.93 12.60 22.05
N VAL A 677 14.59 12.11 20.99
CA VAL A 677 14.74 10.68 20.72
C VAL A 677 16.01 10.20 21.40
N ARG A 678 15.88 9.28 22.36
CA ARG A 678 16.99 8.65 23.07
C ARG A 678 17.27 7.28 22.47
N VAL A 679 18.51 7.05 22.06
CA VAL A 679 18.97 5.81 21.42
C VAL A 679 20.08 5.22 22.30
N GLN A 680 19.94 3.94 22.65
CA GLN A 680 20.93 3.26 23.49
C GLN A 680 22.13 2.76 22.70
N ASN A 681 21.94 2.44 21.42
CA ASN A 681 23.00 1.91 20.57
C ASN A 681 23.93 3.04 20.08
N PRO A 682 25.25 2.98 20.37
CA PRO A 682 26.21 4.01 19.97
C PRO A 682 26.51 4.03 18.47
N ASN A 683 26.15 2.98 17.72
CA ASN A 683 26.41 2.87 16.29
C ASN A 683 25.41 3.66 15.42
N ILE A 684 24.39 4.26 16.04
CA ILE A 684 23.39 5.08 15.35
C ILE A 684 23.86 6.54 15.31
N SER A 685 23.94 7.10 14.10
CA SER A 685 24.35 8.48 13.87
C SER A 685 23.20 9.42 13.56
N GLU A 686 22.08 8.93 13.04
CA GLU A 686 20.97 9.76 12.57
C GLU A 686 19.59 9.18 12.93
N VAL A 687 18.62 10.08 13.09
CA VAL A 687 17.19 9.77 13.16
C VAL A 687 16.53 10.35 11.90
N VAL A 688 15.85 9.50 11.15
CA VAL A 688 15.11 9.86 9.94
C VAL A 688 13.62 9.85 10.27
N VAL A 689 12.95 10.97 9.98
CA VAL A 689 11.50 11.09 10.15
C VAL A 689 10.84 11.16 8.78
N LEU A 690 9.82 10.32 8.60
CA LEU A 690 8.97 10.32 7.42
C LEU A 690 7.54 10.66 7.84
N TYR A 691 7.01 11.74 7.27
CA TYR A 691 5.59 12.06 7.37
C TYR A 691 4.85 11.36 6.23
N GLU A 692 3.63 10.92 6.51
CA GLU A 692 2.78 10.22 5.54
C GLU A 692 2.50 11.12 4.32
N GLU A 693 2.40 12.42 4.57
CA GLU A 693 2.04 13.48 3.63
C GLU A 693 3.24 14.00 2.80
N THR A 694 4.48 13.84 3.28
CA THR A 694 5.68 14.41 2.66
C THR A 694 6.42 13.43 1.75
N ALA A 695 6.96 13.96 0.66
CA ALA A 695 7.81 13.21 -0.27
C ALA A 695 9.23 13.07 0.26
N LYS A 696 9.75 14.11 0.92
CA LYS A 696 11.11 14.15 1.46
C LYS A 696 11.19 13.55 2.87
N GLU A 697 12.33 12.93 3.14
CA GLU A 697 12.75 12.43 4.45
C GLU A 697 13.47 13.54 5.22
N MET A 698 13.24 13.62 6.53
CA MET A 698 13.86 14.62 7.41
C MET A 698 14.94 13.94 8.27
N HIS A 699 16.19 14.40 8.16
CA HIS A 699 17.34 13.79 8.84
C HIS A 699 17.79 14.64 10.03
N TYR A 700 18.00 14.00 11.18
CA TYR A 700 18.42 14.64 12.41
C TYR A 700 19.61 13.90 13.04
N PRO A 701 20.75 14.57 13.31
CA PRO A 701 21.93 13.90 13.86
C PRO A 701 21.72 13.52 15.33
N VAL A 702 22.20 12.34 15.70
CA VAL A 702 22.29 11.84 17.07
C VAL A 702 23.63 12.26 17.66
N ARG A 703 23.60 12.97 18.80
CA ARG A 703 24.81 13.33 19.57
C ARG A 703 24.67 12.76 20.97
N GLU A 704 25.68 12.02 21.44
CA GLU A 704 25.68 11.39 22.76
C GLU A 704 24.42 10.51 23.02
N GLY A 705 23.97 9.77 22.00
CA GLY A 705 22.76 8.93 22.08
C GLY A 705 21.44 9.70 22.14
N ARG A 706 21.43 11.00 21.80
CA ARG A 706 20.24 11.86 21.84
C ARG A 706 20.10 12.66 20.55
N ALA A 707 18.91 12.63 19.94
CA ALA A 707 18.54 13.51 18.83
C ALA A 707 17.38 14.42 19.24
N ARG A 708 17.41 15.68 18.77
CA ARG A 708 16.29 16.62 18.90
C ARG A 708 15.54 16.61 17.58
N VAL A 709 14.27 16.25 17.64
CA VAL A 709 13.46 15.97 16.46
C VAL A 709 12.13 16.69 16.60
N PRO A 710 11.80 17.66 15.74
CA PRO A 710 10.47 18.24 15.66
C PRO A 710 9.50 17.19 15.09
N LEU A 711 8.62 16.68 15.95
CA LEU A 711 7.62 15.67 15.62
C LEU A 711 6.24 16.31 15.58
N TYR A 712 5.81 16.71 14.39
CA TYR A 712 4.54 17.38 14.17
C TYR A 712 3.39 16.37 14.06
N GLY A 713 2.28 16.62 14.74
CA GLY A 713 1.09 15.76 14.65
C GLY A 713 1.29 14.33 15.19
N GLY A 714 0.58 13.36 14.58
CA GLY A 714 0.61 11.94 14.97
C GLY A 714 0.91 10.97 13.82
N SER A 715 0.96 11.44 12.58
CA SER A 715 1.13 10.62 11.37
C SER A 715 2.58 10.67 10.89
N TYR A 716 3.50 10.03 11.62
CA TYR A 716 4.91 9.96 11.25
C TYR A 716 5.52 8.59 11.58
N ALA A 717 6.49 8.17 10.77
CA ALA A 717 7.37 7.04 11.02
C ALA A 717 8.76 7.56 11.42
N ILE A 718 9.39 6.89 12.40
CA ILE A 718 10.76 7.18 12.84
C ILE A 718 11.62 5.98 12.46
N LEU A 719 12.72 6.24 11.76
CA LEU A 719 13.76 5.27 11.47
C LEU A 719 15.08 5.76 12.06
N LEU A 720 15.90 4.84 12.56
CA LEU A 720 17.26 5.11 13.00
C LEU A 720 18.21 4.71 11.88
N ALA A 721 19.24 5.51 11.61
CA ALA A 721 20.22 5.22 10.57
C ALA A 721 21.65 5.17 11.13
N SER A 722 22.41 4.17 10.67
CA SER A 722 23.84 4.06 10.94
C SER A 722 24.67 4.87 9.92
N PRO A 723 25.94 5.19 10.20
CA PRO A 723 26.82 5.85 9.23
C PRO A 723 27.00 5.09 7.91
N GLY A 724 26.77 3.76 7.92
CA GLY A 724 26.86 2.89 6.75
C GLY A 724 25.62 2.92 5.84
N GLY A 725 24.58 3.68 6.20
CA GLY A 725 23.33 3.78 5.43
C GLY A 725 22.26 2.75 5.81
N GLU A 726 22.55 1.88 6.77
CA GLU A 726 21.61 0.86 7.26
C GLU A 726 20.51 1.53 8.11
N ARG A 727 19.25 1.11 7.91
CA ARG A 727 18.10 1.71 8.60
C ARG A 727 17.37 0.71 9.48
N PHE A 728 16.94 1.17 10.64
CA PHE A 728 16.24 0.40 11.66
C PHE A 728 14.91 1.08 11.99
N ALA A 729 13.80 0.35 11.86
CA ALA A 729 12.47 0.84 12.21
C ALA A 729 12.10 0.48 13.65
N SER A 730 12.31 -0.79 14.03
CA SER A 730 11.91 -1.29 15.34
C SER A 730 12.94 -2.22 15.99
N GLY A 731 13.93 -2.76 15.27
CA GLY A 731 14.89 -3.69 15.85
C GLY A 731 15.80 -3.05 16.90
N VAL A 732 16.09 -1.75 16.78
CA VAL A 732 16.87 -1.00 17.78
C VAL A 732 15.92 -0.18 18.67
N PRO A 733 15.91 -0.39 19.99
CA PRO A 733 15.00 0.33 20.88
C PRO A 733 15.39 1.80 21.00
N TYR A 734 14.38 2.67 20.88
CA TYR A 734 14.49 4.09 21.16
C TYR A 734 13.33 4.57 22.03
N ALA A 735 13.55 5.65 22.78
CA ALA A 735 12.53 6.28 23.59
C ALA A 735 12.29 7.72 23.11
N ILE A 736 11.02 8.07 22.89
CA ILE A 736 10.62 9.45 22.55
C ILE A 736 10.20 10.15 23.84
N CYS A 737 10.95 11.17 24.25
CA CYS A 737 10.59 12.05 25.36
C CYS A 737 10.02 13.36 24.83
N LYS A 738 8.69 13.55 24.95
CA LYS A 738 8.01 14.81 24.65
C LYS A 738 8.02 15.67 25.91
N TRP A 739 8.68 16.84 25.87
CA TRP A 739 8.76 17.75 27.02
C TRP A 739 7.53 18.66 27.17
N MET A 740 6.74 18.79 26.10
CA MET A 740 5.52 19.61 26.10
C MET A 740 4.37 18.89 25.41
N ILE A 741 3.16 19.25 25.82
CA ILE A 741 1.92 18.83 25.17
C ILE A 741 1.33 20.09 24.52
N PRO A 742 1.36 20.21 23.19
CA PRO A 742 1.03 21.46 22.47
C PRO A 742 -0.38 22.01 22.75
N GLY A 743 -1.36 21.16 23.03
CA GLY A 743 -2.66 21.52 23.64
C GLY A 743 -3.28 22.84 23.15
N ARG A 744 -3.43 23.81 24.08
CA ARG A 744 -3.93 25.17 23.81
C ARG A 744 -2.85 26.08 23.21
N LEU A 745 -1.57 25.83 23.48
CA LEU A 745 -0.45 26.67 23.05
C LEU A 745 -0.27 26.63 21.52
N SER A 746 -0.65 25.53 20.86
CA SER A 746 -0.64 25.45 19.39
C SER A 746 -1.65 26.36 18.72
N GLN A 747 -2.75 26.74 19.40
CA GLN A 747 -3.76 27.66 18.86
C GLN A 747 -3.25 29.11 18.80
N LEU A 748 -2.29 29.47 19.68
CA LEU A 748 -1.70 30.81 19.74
C LEU A 748 -0.87 31.14 18.49
N VAL A 749 -0.30 30.12 17.84
CA VAL A 749 0.56 30.26 16.66
C VAL A 749 -0.29 30.37 15.37
N GLY A 750 -1.47 29.77 15.36
CA GLY A 750 -2.35 29.65 14.18
C GLY A 750 -2.64 30.94 13.41
N PRO A 751 -2.86 32.11 14.05
CA PRO A 751 -3.16 33.37 13.34
C PRO A 751 -1.97 34.06 12.66
N PHE A 752 -0.73 33.77 13.11
CA PHE A 752 0.47 34.54 12.76
C PHE A 752 1.28 33.96 11.59
N ILE A 753 1.17 32.66 11.36
CA ILE A 753 1.81 32.01 10.19
C ILE A 753 0.84 32.18 9.01
N ARG A 754 1.11 33.18 8.19
CA ARG A 754 0.29 33.52 7.02
C ARG A 754 1.00 33.23 5.69
N SER A 755 2.33 33.12 5.69
CA SER A 755 3.16 32.83 4.51
C SER A 755 4.60 32.46 4.91
N GLY A 756 5.16 31.39 4.34
CA GLY A 756 6.56 30.95 4.56
C GLY A 756 6.78 29.44 4.78
N GLU A 757 8.03 29.05 5.07
CA GLU A 757 8.51 27.66 5.30
C GLU A 757 7.78 26.95 6.47
N GLY A 758 7.15 27.69 7.39
CA GLY A 758 6.38 27.15 8.52
C GLY A 758 4.99 26.60 8.18
N ASN A 759 4.49 26.81 6.96
CA ASN A 759 3.15 26.35 6.53
C ASN A 759 3.01 24.82 6.55
N LEU A 760 4.06 24.08 6.15
CA LEU A 760 4.06 22.61 6.20
C LEU A 760 4.00 22.12 7.65
N SER A 761 4.84 22.68 8.53
CA SER A 761 4.86 22.30 9.95
C SER A 761 3.51 22.54 10.63
N LEU A 762 2.83 23.65 10.33
CA LEU A 762 1.48 23.90 10.86
C LEU A 762 0.43 22.93 10.32
N TYR A 763 0.50 22.62 9.02
CA TYR A 763 -0.40 21.65 8.41
C TYR A 763 -0.26 20.28 9.08
N LEU A 764 0.97 19.80 9.25
CA LEU A 764 1.26 18.53 9.95
C LEU A 764 0.79 18.54 11.41
N CYS A 765 0.84 19.69 12.10
CA CYS A 765 0.33 19.83 13.46
C CYS A 765 -1.20 19.70 13.57
N ASN A 766 -1.92 20.27 12.61
CA ASN A 766 -3.39 20.36 12.64
C ASN A 766 -4.09 19.14 12.02
N HIS A 767 -3.37 18.29 11.30
CA HIS A 767 -3.90 17.09 10.62
C HIS A 767 -4.57 16.10 11.60
N SER A 768 -4.10 16.01 12.85
CA SER A 768 -4.65 15.10 13.88
C SER A 768 -6.08 15.42 14.36
N LYS A 769 -6.66 16.57 13.98
CA LYS A 769 -7.96 17.06 14.48
C LYS A 769 -9.07 17.15 13.41
N ASN A 770 -9.03 16.32 12.36
CA ASN A 770 -10.02 16.39 11.26
C ASN A 770 -10.17 17.82 10.69
N CYS A 771 -9.11 18.64 10.72
CA CYS A 771 -9.10 20.02 10.21
C CYS A 771 -8.65 20.08 8.74
N ASP A 772 -9.13 19.12 7.96
CA ASP A 772 -8.97 19.12 6.49
C ASP A 772 -9.97 20.06 5.80
N GLU A 773 -10.84 20.72 6.57
CA GLU A 773 -11.79 21.70 6.09
C GLU A 773 -11.09 23.00 5.71
N ILE A 774 -11.22 23.35 4.44
CA ILE A 774 -10.74 24.61 3.90
C ILE A 774 -11.79 25.67 4.25
N THR A 775 -11.36 26.74 4.91
CA THR A 775 -12.17 27.91 5.30
C THR A 775 -11.58 29.15 4.65
N MET A 776 -12.35 30.24 4.57
CA MET A 776 -11.88 31.51 3.95
C MET A 776 -10.55 32.02 4.52
N GLU A 777 -10.25 31.73 5.79
CA GLU A 777 -9.03 32.18 6.46
C GLU A 777 -7.79 31.34 6.13
N ASN A 778 -7.97 30.08 5.70
CA ASN A 778 -6.87 29.12 5.50
C ASN A 778 -6.62 28.77 4.00
N VAL A 779 -7.50 29.18 3.08
CA VAL A 779 -7.39 28.84 1.64
C VAL A 779 -6.05 29.21 1.03
N SER A 780 -5.53 30.41 1.38
CA SER A 780 -4.23 30.87 0.87
C SER A 780 -3.09 29.95 1.29
N ARG A 781 -3.16 29.37 2.50
CA ARG A 781 -2.17 28.42 3.03
C ARG A 781 -2.17 27.13 2.23
N PHE A 782 -3.36 26.59 1.96
CA PHE A 782 -3.50 25.36 1.16
C PHE A 782 -3.03 25.58 -0.27
N LYS A 783 -3.24 26.77 -0.85
CA LYS A 783 -2.72 27.12 -2.18
C LYS A 783 -1.19 27.13 -2.22
N GLU A 784 -0.54 27.84 -1.28
CA GLU A 784 0.94 27.86 -1.18
C GLU A 784 1.52 26.46 -0.92
N LEU A 785 0.86 25.65 -0.07
CA LEU A 785 1.25 24.28 0.23
C LEU A 785 1.19 23.36 -1.01
N LEU A 786 0.19 23.54 -1.88
CA LEU A 786 0.05 22.80 -3.14
C LEU A 786 1.13 23.19 -4.17
N GLU A 787 1.49 24.48 -4.22
CA GLU A 787 2.59 25.00 -5.03
C GLU A 787 3.97 24.49 -4.55
N GLY A 788 4.13 24.26 -3.24
CA GLY A 788 5.34 23.70 -2.64
C GLY A 788 5.69 22.29 -3.12
N LYS A 789 6.98 21.95 -3.25
CA LYS A 789 7.46 20.64 -3.75
C LYS A 789 7.53 19.53 -2.68
N GLU A 790 7.09 19.82 -1.46
CA GLU A 790 7.38 18.98 -0.29
C GLU A 790 6.36 17.85 -0.08
N LEU A 791 5.11 18.05 -0.54
CA LEU A 791 4.04 17.06 -0.42
C LEU A 791 4.09 15.97 -1.49
N ARG A 792 3.62 14.78 -1.13
CA ARG A 792 3.44 13.64 -2.05
C ARG A 792 2.37 13.93 -3.11
N PRO A 793 2.50 13.41 -4.34
CA PRO A 793 1.49 13.56 -5.38
C PRO A 793 0.08 13.07 -4.99
N SER A 794 -0.02 11.95 -4.28
CA SER A 794 -1.30 11.40 -3.80
C SER A 794 -2.01 12.35 -2.83
N TYR A 795 -1.29 12.88 -1.84
CA TYR A 795 -1.82 13.87 -0.89
C TYR A 795 -2.11 15.22 -1.54
N LYS A 796 -1.25 15.66 -2.47
CA LYS A 796 -1.54 16.84 -3.30
C LYS A 796 -2.85 16.70 -4.03
N ASN A 797 -3.09 15.57 -4.71
CA ASN A 797 -4.34 15.34 -5.42
C ASN A 797 -5.56 15.37 -4.49
N ARG A 798 -5.45 14.79 -3.28
CA ARG A 798 -6.51 14.82 -2.27
C ARG A 798 -6.81 16.24 -1.76
N LEU A 799 -5.76 17.03 -1.46
CA LEU A 799 -5.91 18.43 -1.06
C LEU A 799 -6.44 19.30 -2.20
N TYR A 800 -5.99 19.03 -3.43
CA TYR A 800 -6.47 19.69 -4.63
C TYR A 800 -7.97 19.46 -4.85
N HIS A 801 -8.42 18.22 -4.69
CA HIS A 801 -9.84 17.85 -4.76
C HIS A 801 -10.68 18.62 -3.73
N ARG A 802 -10.19 18.75 -2.50
CA ARG A 802 -10.85 19.54 -1.45
C ARG A 802 -10.87 21.03 -1.76
N LEU A 803 -9.77 21.58 -2.29
CA LEU A 803 -9.70 22.98 -2.70
C LEU A 803 -10.72 23.28 -3.81
N LEU A 804 -10.88 22.37 -4.78
CA LEU A 804 -11.89 22.48 -5.82
C LEU A 804 -13.31 22.45 -5.26
N ARG A 805 -13.62 21.53 -4.33
CA ARG A 805 -14.93 21.50 -3.64
C ARG A 805 -15.20 22.81 -2.89
N PHE A 806 -14.21 23.34 -2.19
CA PHE A 806 -14.33 24.63 -1.50
C PHE A 806 -14.64 25.78 -2.47
N TYR A 807 -13.93 25.87 -3.60
CA TYR A 807 -14.20 26.91 -4.59
C TYR A 807 -15.59 26.75 -5.23
N TYR A 808 -16.04 25.51 -5.42
CA TYR A 808 -17.38 25.20 -5.93
C TYR A 808 -18.49 25.63 -4.95
N GLU A 809 -18.39 25.23 -3.67
CA GLU A 809 -19.39 25.54 -2.63
C GLU A 809 -19.51 27.04 -2.34
N ASN A 810 -18.40 27.79 -2.47
CA ASN A 810 -18.38 29.24 -2.26
C ASN A 810 -18.58 30.08 -3.54
N GLY A 811 -18.80 29.45 -4.70
CA GLY A 811 -19.07 30.16 -5.97
C GLY A 811 -17.87 30.91 -6.58
N PHE A 812 -16.63 30.51 -6.27
CA PHE A 812 -15.43 31.12 -6.82
C PHE A 812 -15.07 30.59 -8.21
N HIS A 813 -15.92 30.87 -9.20
CA HIS A 813 -15.86 30.28 -10.54
C HIS A 813 -14.54 30.54 -11.31
N LYS A 814 -13.89 31.70 -11.11
CA LYS A 814 -12.61 32.03 -11.78
C LYS A 814 -11.47 31.17 -11.26
N GLN A 815 -11.28 31.13 -9.94
CA GLN A 815 -10.26 30.32 -9.27
C GLN A 815 -10.51 28.81 -9.49
N LEU A 816 -11.78 28.40 -9.49
CA LEU A 816 -12.20 27.04 -9.83
C LEU A 816 -11.76 26.68 -11.25
N SER A 817 -12.04 27.54 -12.24
CA SER A 817 -11.65 27.31 -13.63
C SER A 817 -10.14 27.21 -13.79
N GLU A 818 -9.37 28.11 -13.17
CA GLU A 818 -7.90 28.11 -13.22
C GLU A 818 -7.31 26.81 -12.65
N CYS A 819 -7.87 26.30 -11.55
CA CYS A 819 -7.45 25.02 -10.98
C CYS A 819 -7.86 23.84 -11.89
N LEU A 820 -9.11 23.81 -12.36
CA LEU A 820 -9.57 22.72 -13.25
C LEU A 820 -8.75 22.60 -14.55
N LEU A 821 -8.14 23.69 -15.03
CA LEU A 821 -7.24 23.68 -16.20
C LEU A 821 -5.95 22.88 -15.98
N GLN A 822 -5.46 22.79 -14.75
CA GLN A 822 -4.21 22.09 -14.44
C GLN A 822 -4.40 20.57 -14.32
N LEU A 823 -5.64 20.09 -14.24
CA LEU A 823 -5.96 18.68 -14.13
C LEU A 823 -5.80 17.95 -15.46
N LYS A 824 -5.15 16.79 -15.41
CA LYS A 824 -5.12 15.82 -16.51
C LYS A 824 -6.22 14.78 -16.31
N PRO A 825 -7.22 14.68 -17.20
CA PRO A 825 -8.38 13.82 -16.97
C PRO A 825 -8.07 12.32 -17.06
N GLN A 826 -6.93 11.94 -17.63
CA GLN A 826 -6.45 10.55 -17.70
C GLN A 826 -6.10 9.97 -16.32
N ASN A 827 -5.72 10.83 -15.36
CA ASN A 827 -5.27 10.42 -14.03
C ASN A 827 -6.40 10.35 -13.00
N LEU A 828 -7.64 10.58 -13.42
CA LEU A 828 -8.80 10.70 -12.55
C LEU A 828 -9.72 9.49 -12.68
N SER A 829 -10.29 9.07 -11.56
CA SER A 829 -11.30 8.00 -11.54
C SER A 829 -12.62 8.43 -12.21
N GLY A 830 -13.47 7.46 -12.57
CA GLY A 830 -14.81 7.74 -13.11
C GLY A 830 -15.65 8.68 -12.23
N ARG A 831 -15.61 8.47 -10.91
CA ARG A 831 -16.37 9.30 -9.94
C ARG A 831 -15.82 10.72 -9.84
N GLU A 832 -14.51 10.87 -9.69
CA GLU A 832 -13.87 12.20 -9.63
C GLU A 832 -14.11 13.00 -10.91
N ARG A 833 -14.06 12.34 -12.08
CA ARG A 833 -14.41 12.98 -13.35
C ARG A 833 -15.86 13.44 -13.38
N GLY A 834 -16.80 12.63 -12.87
CA GLY A 834 -18.20 13.03 -12.73
C GLY A 834 -18.36 14.30 -11.90
N GLU A 835 -17.72 14.35 -10.72
CA GLU A 835 -17.75 15.53 -9.84
C GLU A 835 -17.10 16.76 -10.50
N TYR A 836 -15.94 16.61 -11.14
CA TYR A 836 -15.27 17.74 -11.79
C TYR A 836 -15.96 18.20 -13.07
N LEU A 837 -16.67 17.31 -13.78
CA LEU A 837 -17.56 17.70 -14.88
C LEU A 837 -18.67 18.63 -14.38
N GLU A 838 -19.25 18.33 -13.22
CA GLU A 838 -20.22 19.20 -12.56
C GLU A 838 -19.64 20.56 -12.17
N MET A 839 -18.39 20.57 -11.68
CA MET A 839 -17.68 21.81 -11.37
C MET A 839 -17.36 22.63 -12.64
N TRP A 840 -16.95 21.98 -13.73
CA TRP A 840 -16.71 22.64 -15.03
C TRP A 840 -17.98 23.28 -15.60
N MET A 841 -19.11 22.57 -15.48
CA MET A 841 -20.42 23.10 -15.85
C MET A 841 -20.79 24.32 -14.99
N ALA A 842 -20.65 24.24 -13.66
CA ALA A 842 -20.96 25.37 -12.79
C ALA A 842 -20.06 26.59 -13.05
N ALA A 843 -18.82 26.37 -13.49
CA ALA A 843 -17.91 27.44 -13.90
C ALA A 843 -18.21 28.04 -15.29
N GLY A 844 -19.17 27.48 -16.04
CA GLY A 844 -19.59 27.98 -17.35
C GLY A 844 -18.71 27.55 -18.53
N ASN A 845 -17.81 26.58 -18.37
CA ASN A 845 -16.92 26.12 -19.45
C ASN A 845 -17.39 24.77 -20.02
N TRP A 846 -18.47 24.84 -20.81
CA TRP A 846 -19.17 23.68 -21.38
C TRP A 846 -18.35 22.91 -22.40
N GLU A 847 -17.46 23.59 -23.14
CA GLU A 847 -16.65 22.96 -24.19
C GLU A 847 -15.69 21.92 -23.63
N LYS A 848 -15.04 22.23 -22.50
CA LYS A 848 -14.14 21.29 -21.82
C LYS A 848 -14.90 20.14 -21.16
N ALA A 849 -16.09 20.43 -20.61
CA ALA A 849 -16.95 19.37 -20.08
C ALA A 849 -17.39 18.39 -21.18
N LEU A 850 -17.76 18.89 -22.36
CA LEU A 850 -18.12 18.07 -23.52
C LEU A 850 -16.94 17.24 -24.03
N SER A 851 -15.74 17.82 -24.13
CA SER A 851 -14.57 17.06 -24.59
C SER A 851 -14.21 15.92 -23.63
N TRP A 852 -14.31 16.14 -22.33
CA TRP A 852 -14.10 15.08 -21.32
C TRP A 852 -15.16 13.98 -21.43
N LEU A 853 -16.43 14.33 -21.61
CA LEU A 853 -17.52 13.36 -21.76
C LEU A 853 -17.33 12.48 -23.01
N VAL A 854 -16.94 13.08 -24.15
CA VAL A 854 -16.72 12.34 -25.41
C VAL A 854 -15.48 11.43 -25.34
N SER A 855 -14.43 11.85 -24.63
CA SER A 855 -13.21 11.06 -24.51
C SER A 855 -13.31 9.93 -23.49
N PHE A 856 -14.04 10.12 -22.39
CA PHE A 856 -14.05 9.17 -21.26
C PHE A 856 -15.39 8.45 -21.04
N GLY A 857 -16.40 8.72 -21.87
CA GLY A 857 -17.70 8.05 -21.82
C GLY A 857 -18.54 8.45 -20.60
N THR A 858 -19.57 7.66 -20.30
CA THR A 858 -20.59 7.97 -19.28
C THR A 858 -20.33 7.32 -17.90
N TYR A 859 -19.27 6.53 -17.79
CA TYR A 859 -18.98 5.74 -16.59
C TYR A 859 -18.67 6.64 -15.37
N GLY A 860 -19.53 6.55 -14.35
CA GLY A 860 -19.40 7.31 -13.09
C GLY A 860 -20.01 8.72 -13.12
N ILE A 861 -20.75 9.08 -14.18
CA ILE A 861 -21.35 10.41 -14.36
C ILE A 861 -22.85 10.38 -14.00
N ASP A 862 -23.33 11.41 -13.27
CA ASP A 862 -24.76 11.59 -12.98
C ASP A 862 -25.54 11.90 -14.28
N PRO A 863 -26.58 11.13 -14.62
CA PRO A 863 -27.49 11.45 -15.74
C PRO A 863 -28.04 12.88 -15.73
N LYS A 864 -28.22 13.52 -14.57
CA LYS A 864 -28.65 14.93 -14.49
C LYS A 864 -27.62 15.89 -15.07
N THR A 865 -26.34 15.55 -14.96
CA THR A 865 -25.22 16.34 -15.49
C THR A 865 -25.20 16.27 -17.01
N VAL A 866 -25.46 15.09 -17.58
CA VAL A 866 -25.64 14.91 -19.03
C VAL A 866 -26.85 15.68 -19.54
N LEU A 867 -27.97 15.68 -18.81
CA LEU A 867 -29.17 16.45 -19.16
C LEU A 867 -28.90 17.96 -19.20
N LYS A 868 -28.19 18.49 -18.17
CA LYS A 868 -27.78 19.91 -18.11
C LYS A 868 -26.90 20.28 -19.31
N LEU A 869 -25.93 19.43 -19.67
CA LEU A 869 -25.12 19.61 -20.87
C LEU A 869 -25.99 19.70 -22.13
N CYS A 870 -26.95 18.80 -22.29
CA CYS A 870 -27.86 18.83 -23.43
C CYS A 870 -28.63 20.16 -23.56
N THR A 871 -29.13 20.70 -22.44
CA THR A 871 -29.84 22.00 -22.42
C THR A 871 -28.94 23.19 -22.72
N GLN A 872 -27.74 23.21 -22.14
CA GLN A 872 -26.78 24.32 -22.30
C GLN A 872 -26.19 24.38 -23.72
N MET A 873 -26.25 23.27 -24.46
CA MET A 873 -25.84 23.25 -25.87
C MET A 873 -26.75 24.06 -26.79
N ASP A 874 -28.00 24.37 -26.40
CA ASP A 874 -28.87 25.27 -27.18
C ASP A 874 -28.33 26.71 -27.19
N ASP A 875 -27.65 27.12 -26.11
CA ASP A 875 -27.06 28.45 -25.96
C ASP A 875 -25.85 28.68 -26.89
N LEU A 876 -25.27 27.60 -27.45
CA LEU A 876 -24.12 27.62 -28.37
C LEU A 876 -24.51 27.82 -29.85
N GLY A 877 -25.77 28.07 -30.16
CA GLY A 877 -26.23 28.42 -31.51
C GLY A 877 -25.94 27.35 -32.58
N GLU A 878 -25.42 27.75 -33.74
CA GLU A 878 -25.19 26.83 -34.88
C GLU A 878 -24.08 25.80 -34.62
N GLU A 879 -23.06 26.13 -33.83
CA GLU A 879 -21.97 25.20 -33.49
C GLU A 879 -22.46 24.09 -32.56
N GLY A 880 -23.34 24.41 -31.61
CA GLY A 880 -24.02 23.43 -30.75
C GLY A 880 -24.84 22.43 -31.56
N ARG A 881 -25.55 22.90 -32.60
CA ARG A 881 -26.35 22.04 -33.49
C ARG A 881 -25.50 21.10 -34.35
N LYS A 882 -24.30 21.52 -34.79
CA LYS A 882 -23.37 20.63 -35.50
C LYS A 882 -22.79 19.56 -34.58
N LYS A 883 -22.36 19.94 -33.37
CA LYS A 883 -21.84 19.01 -32.36
C LYS A 883 -22.90 17.98 -31.92
N ARG A 884 -24.19 18.35 -31.88
CA ARG A 884 -25.31 17.43 -31.55
C ARG A 884 -25.46 16.22 -32.48
N LYS A 885 -24.90 16.28 -33.70
CA LYS A 885 -24.95 15.16 -34.65
C LYS A 885 -23.82 14.15 -34.44
N ASP A 886 -22.91 14.38 -33.49
CA ASP A 886 -21.87 13.41 -33.15
C ASP A 886 -22.51 12.14 -32.57
N PRO A 887 -22.32 10.97 -33.22
CA PRO A 887 -22.85 9.69 -32.73
C PRO A 887 -22.47 9.39 -31.27
N ARG A 888 -21.28 9.82 -30.82
CA ARG A 888 -20.81 9.58 -29.45
C ARG A 888 -21.64 10.34 -28.42
N LEU A 889 -22.00 11.59 -28.73
CA LEU A 889 -22.85 12.41 -27.86
C LEU A 889 -24.28 11.89 -27.81
N ILE A 890 -24.79 11.41 -28.93
CA ILE A 890 -26.14 10.82 -29.01
C ILE A 890 -26.24 9.59 -28.09
N GLU A 891 -25.23 8.71 -28.06
CA GLU A 891 -25.20 7.59 -27.12
C GLU A 891 -25.15 8.07 -25.65
N THR A 892 -24.43 9.16 -25.36
CA THR A 892 -24.43 9.71 -23.99
C THR A 892 -25.79 10.27 -23.57
N PHE A 893 -26.54 10.91 -24.48
CA PHE A 893 -27.90 11.37 -24.21
C PHE A 893 -28.87 10.21 -24.04
N PHE A 894 -28.69 9.15 -24.83
CA PHE A 894 -29.47 7.93 -24.70
C PHE A 894 -29.22 7.22 -23.36
N TYR A 895 -27.98 7.24 -22.84
CA TYR A 895 -27.67 6.79 -21.48
C TYR A 895 -28.49 7.54 -20.41
N ALA A 896 -28.60 8.87 -20.52
CA ALA A 896 -29.41 9.66 -19.59
C ALA A 896 -30.91 9.30 -19.68
N PHE A 897 -31.41 9.07 -20.90
CA PHE A 897 -32.76 8.59 -21.15
C PHE A 897 -33.04 7.23 -20.50
N GLN A 898 -32.14 6.23 -20.69
CA GLN A 898 -32.27 4.90 -20.07
C GLN A 898 -32.31 4.95 -18.53
N LYS A 899 -31.68 5.96 -17.91
CA LYS A 899 -31.73 6.20 -16.47
C LYS A 899 -32.95 7.02 -16.02
N GLY A 900 -33.89 7.30 -16.92
CA GLY A 900 -35.12 8.03 -16.63
C GLY A 900 -34.95 9.54 -16.44
N LYS A 901 -33.85 10.13 -16.94
CA LYS A 901 -33.60 11.58 -16.89
C LYS A 901 -33.62 12.16 -18.30
N TYR A 902 -34.72 12.84 -18.64
CA TYR A 902 -34.93 13.43 -19.96
C TYR A 902 -35.80 14.68 -19.84
N ASN A 903 -35.72 15.54 -20.86
CA ASN A 903 -36.55 16.72 -21.04
C ASN A 903 -36.93 16.87 -22.53
N SER A 904 -37.73 17.87 -22.87
CA SER A 904 -38.17 18.09 -24.26
C SER A 904 -37.00 18.26 -25.24
N THR A 905 -35.93 18.98 -24.86
CA THR A 905 -34.78 19.20 -25.75
C THR A 905 -33.97 17.94 -25.99
N LEU A 906 -33.73 17.11 -24.96
CA LEU A 906 -33.07 15.80 -25.11
C LEU A 906 -33.91 14.84 -25.94
N LEU A 907 -35.23 14.83 -25.76
CA LEU A 907 -36.11 13.97 -26.57
C LEU A 907 -36.14 14.42 -28.04
N GLN A 908 -36.12 15.72 -28.32
CA GLN A 908 -36.02 16.24 -29.69
C GLN A 908 -34.72 15.79 -30.37
N THR A 909 -33.58 15.85 -29.68
CA THR A 909 -32.30 15.40 -30.25
C THR A 909 -32.27 13.90 -30.49
N LEU A 910 -32.82 13.09 -29.57
CA LEU A 910 -32.96 11.64 -29.79
C LEU A 910 -33.92 11.33 -30.93
N CYS A 911 -35.09 11.98 -30.99
CA CYS A 911 -36.05 11.79 -32.08
C CYS A 911 -35.46 12.17 -33.45
N ALA A 912 -34.55 13.15 -33.50
CA ALA A 912 -33.91 13.56 -34.74
C ALA A 912 -32.73 12.68 -35.17
N CYS A 913 -31.92 12.16 -34.23
CA CYS A 913 -30.62 11.56 -34.58
C CYS A 913 -30.32 10.17 -33.98
N PHE A 914 -31.09 9.69 -33.01
CA PHE A 914 -30.81 8.39 -32.38
C PHE A 914 -31.17 7.21 -33.31
N CYS A 915 -30.26 6.25 -33.40
CA CYS A 915 -30.35 5.02 -34.19
C CYS A 915 -29.91 3.83 -33.31
N GLY A 916 -30.87 3.18 -32.67
CA GLY A 916 -30.66 2.00 -31.83
C GLY A 916 -31.41 0.76 -32.35
N THR A 917 -31.69 -0.19 -31.47
CA THR A 917 -32.63 -1.29 -31.77
C THR A 917 -34.05 -0.73 -31.93
N THR A 918 -34.92 -1.45 -32.62
CA THR A 918 -36.32 -1.05 -32.81
C THR A 918 -37.02 -0.90 -31.45
N ARG A 919 -36.67 -1.75 -30.48
CA ARG A 919 -37.16 -1.66 -29.10
C ARG A 919 -36.72 -0.37 -28.42
N GLU A 920 -35.43 -0.04 -28.45
CA GLU A 920 -34.90 1.19 -27.82
C GLU A 920 -35.49 2.46 -28.45
N MET A 921 -35.64 2.48 -29.77
CA MET A 921 -36.27 3.61 -30.47
C MET A 921 -37.77 3.72 -30.16
N ARG A 922 -38.48 2.60 -29.98
CA ARG A 922 -39.88 2.62 -29.53
C ARG A 922 -40.01 3.15 -28.11
N ASP A 923 -39.08 2.81 -27.22
CA ASP A 923 -39.09 3.34 -25.86
C ASP A 923 -38.97 4.88 -25.89
N VAL A 924 -38.10 5.43 -26.75
CA VAL A 924 -37.99 6.89 -26.98
C VAL A 924 -39.30 7.46 -27.57
N TYR A 925 -39.90 6.78 -28.55
CA TYR A 925 -41.15 7.20 -29.20
C TYR A 925 -42.31 7.32 -28.19
N ASN A 926 -42.52 6.31 -27.34
CA ASN A 926 -43.59 6.32 -26.35
C ASN A 926 -43.46 7.49 -25.37
N VAL A 927 -42.23 7.77 -24.93
CA VAL A 927 -41.95 8.90 -24.02
C VAL A 927 -42.10 10.24 -24.74
N ALA A 928 -41.61 10.36 -25.97
CA ALA A 928 -41.75 11.57 -26.78
C ALA A 928 -43.21 11.93 -27.05
N LEU A 929 -44.06 10.94 -27.38
CA LEU A 929 -45.50 11.13 -27.51
C LEU A 929 -46.14 11.64 -26.21
N SER A 930 -45.79 11.05 -25.07
CA SER A 930 -46.34 11.47 -23.77
C SER A 930 -45.98 12.91 -23.38
N MET A 931 -44.90 13.44 -23.96
CA MET A 931 -44.41 14.80 -23.73
C MET A 931 -44.70 15.75 -24.90
N GLU A 932 -45.54 15.35 -25.85
CA GLU A 932 -45.94 16.13 -27.04
C GLU A 932 -44.74 16.61 -27.89
N VAL A 933 -43.67 15.82 -27.93
CA VAL A 933 -42.50 16.08 -28.78
C VAL A 933 -42.74 15.51 -30.19
N ASP A 934 -42.21 16.18 -31.21
CA ASP A 934 -42.34 15.71 -32.59
C ASP A 934 -41.58 14.39 -32.82
N VAL A 935 -42.31 13.38 -33.29
CA VAL A 935 -41.84 12.00 -33.50
C VAL A 935 -41.74 11.63 -34.98
N GLU A 936 -41.91 12.57 -35.91
CA GLU A 936 -41.97 12.30 -37.35
C GLU A 936 -40.73 11.56 -37.89
N GLU A 937 -39.55 12.12 -37.69
CA GLU A 937 -38.29 11.53 -38.18
C GLU A 937 -38.00 10.18 -37.51
N LEU A 938 -38.36 10.04 -36.22
CA LEU A 938 -38.21 8.80 -35.48
C LEU A 938 -39.17 7.72 -35.99
N SER A 939 -40.42 8.08 -36.29
CA SER A 939 -41.44 7.17 -36.81
C SER A 939 -41.03 6.64 -38.19
N GLU A 940 -40.49 7.50 -39.05
CA GLU A 940 -39.95 7.10 -40.36
C GLU A 940 -38.79 6.09 -40.20
N ARG A 941 -37.82 6.39 -39.33
CA ARG A 941 -36.69 5.48 -39.06
C ARG A 941 -37.14 4.14 -38.46
N LEU A 942 -38.08 4.17 -37.51
CA LEU A 942 -38.66 2.97 -36.90
C LEU A 942 -39.31 2.07 -37.96
N LEU A 943 -40.18 2.62 -38.80
CA LEU A 943 -40.86 1.86 -39.86
C LEU A 943 -39.86 1.30 -40.88
N LEU A 944 -38.88 2.08 -41.30
CA LEU A 944 -37.81 1.63 -42.19
C LEU A 944 -37.02 0.48 -41.59
N GLN A 945 -36.64 0.58 -40.31
CA GLN A 945 -35.88 -0.44 -39.63
C GLN A 945 -36.71 -1.71 -39.43
N MET A 946 -37.99 -1.60 -39.03
CA MET A 946 -38.90 -2.74 -38.91
C MET A 946 -39.06 -3.51 -40.22
N LEU A 947 -39.17 -2.80 -41.36
CA LEU A 947 -39.23 -3.45 -42.68
C LEU A 947 -37.90 -4.08 -43.08
N TYR A 948 -36.78 -3.48 -42.69
CA TYR A 948 -35.45 -3.98 -42.99
C TYR A 948 -35.10 -5.24 -42.18
N THR A 949 -35.32 -5.20 -40.85
CA THR A 949 -34.92 -6.26 -39.92
C THR A 949 -36.00 -7.30 -39.70
N GLY A 950 -37.26 -7.01 -40.02
CA GLY A 950 -38.41 -7.86 -39.70
C GLY A 950 -38.79 -7.83 -38.21
N ALA A 951 -38.23 -6.90 -37.42
CA ALA A 951 -38.56 -6.75 -36.01
C ALA A 951 -40.02 -6.29 -35.83
N PHE A 952 -40.68 -6.82 -34.80
CA PHE A 952 -42.08 -6.52 -34.48
C PHE A 952 -42.20 -5.79 -33.14
N VAL A 953 -43.12 -4.81 -33.09
CA VAL A 953 -43.46 -4.08 -31.87
C VAL A 953 -44.98 -3.96 -31.77
N GLY A 954 -45.56 -4.08 -30.57
CA GLY A 954 -47.01 -4.05 -30.39
C GLY A 954 -47.65 -2.75 -30.87
N GLU A 955 -46.97 -1.62 -30.67
CA GLU A 955 -47.39 -0.27 -31.06
C GLU A 955 -47.15 0.05 -32.55
N GLN A 956 -46.80 -0.94 -33.37
CA GLN A 956 -46.50 -0.78 -34.80
C GLN A 956 -47.57 0.04 -35.55
N THR A 957 -48.85 -0.21 -35.25
CA THR A 957 -49.96 0.48 -35.91
C THR A 957 -50.12 1.93 -35.47
N ASP A 958 -49.74 2.25 -34.23
CA ASP A 958 -49.77 3.61 -33.71
C ASP A 958 -48.59 4.42 -34.28
N ILE A 959 -47.40 3.82 -34.37
CA ILE A 959 -46.23 4.42 -35.04
C ILE A 959 -46.56 4.71 -36.51
N PHE A 960 -47.17 3.75 -37.20
CA PHE A 960 -47.61 3.94 -38.58
C PHE A 960 -48.67 5.05 -38.70
N ARG A 961 -49.65 5.10 -37.79
CA ARG A 961 -50.66 6.16 -37.76
C ARG A 961 -50.03 7.55 -37.59
N SER A 962 -49.07 7.72 -36.68
CA SER A 962 -48.35 8.99 -36.49
C SER A 962 -47.58 9.42 -37.74
N TYR A 963 -47.00 8.48 -38.47
CA TYR A 963 -46.28 8.76 -39.71
C TYR A 963 -47.22 9.22 -40.84
N VAL A 964 -48.29 8.46 -41.11
CA VAL A 964 -49.21 8.72 -42.23
C VAL A 964 -50.02 10.01 -42.04
N GLN A 965 -50.28 10.43 -40.80
CA GLN A 965 -50.93 11.73 -40.53
C GLN A 965 -50.17 12.92 -41.15
N LYS A 966 -48.84 12.83 -41.30
CA LYS A 966 -48.01 13.90 -41.85
C LYS A 966 -47.50 13.63 -43.27
N LYS A 967 -47.14 12.38 -43.59
CA LYS A 967 -46.57 11.98 -44.89
C LYS A 967 -47.42 10.91 -45.57
N GLN A 968 -48.44 11.35 -46.31
CA GLN A 968 -49.30 10.46 -47.10
C GLN A 968 -48.72 10.17 -48.50
N GLY A 969 -48.95 8.97 -48.97
CA GLY A 969 -48.64 8.50 -50.31
C GLY A 969 -47.16 8.25 -50.57
N SER A 970 -46.37 7.98 -49.54
CA SER A 970 -44.94 7.69 -49.66
C SER A 970 -44.67 6.23 -50.02
N ASP A 971 -43.51 5.96 -50.64
CA ASP A 971 -43.09 4.58 -50.94
C ASP A 971 -42.97 3.72 -49.67
N LEU A 972 -42.64 4.34 -48.53
CA LEU A 972 -42.58 3.68 -47.22
C LEU A 972 -43.97 3.26 -46.74
N GLU A 973 -44.99 4.12 -46.92
CA GLU A 973 -46.37 3.78 -46.60
C GLU A 973 -46.84 2.56 -47.41
N LEU A 974 -46.60 2.59 -48.73
CA LEU A 974 -46.96 1.51 -49.63
C LEU A 974 -46.23 0.20 -49.30
N ALA A 975 -44.92 0.26 -49.01
CA ALA A 975 -44.13 -0.92 -48.65
C ALA A 975 -44.56 -1.51 -47.31
N PHE A 976 -44.93 -0.67 -46.34
CA PHE A 976 -45.45 -1.13 -45.06
C PHE A 976 -46.81 -1.81 -45.20
N LEU A 977 -47.73 -1.20 -45.96
CA LEU A 977 -49.03 -1.80 -46.28
C LEU A 977 -48.85 -3.14 -47.02
N ALA A 978 -47.88 -3.22 -47.94
CA ALA A 978 -47.56 -4.46 -48.67
C ALA A 978 -47.07 -5.57 -47.74
N GLN A 979 -46.14 -5.25 -46.83
CA GLN A 979 -45.62 -6.22 -45.86
C GLN A 979 -46.71 -6.68 -44.88
N ALA A 980 -47.53 -5.76 -44.37
CA ALA A 980 -48.63 -6.10 -43.47
C ALA A 980 -49.69 -6.98 -44.17
N SER A 981 -50.00 -6.67 -45.43
CA SER A 981 -50.91 -7.49 -46.27
C SER A 981 -50.35 -8.89 -46.49
N TYR A 982 -49.04 -9.00 -46.75
CA TYR A 982 -48.38 -10.30 -46.89
C TYR A 982 -48.45 -11.12 -45.60
N ASP A 983 -48.19 -10.48 -44.46
CA ASP A 983 -48.24 -11.12 -43.15
C ASP A 983 -49.67 -11.60 -42.78
N HIS A 984 -50.73 -10.88 -43.13
CA HIS A 984 -52.12 -11.33 -42.93
C HIS A 984 -52.53 -12.41 -43.94
N PHE A 985 -52.21 -12.22 -45.22
CA PHE A 985 -52.64 -13.11 -46.29
C PHE A 985 -51.94 -14.49 -46.25
N VAL A 986 -50.61 -14.46 -46.12
CA VAL A 986 -49.74 -15.63 -46.22
C VAL A 986 -49.40 -16.21 -44.84
N LYS A 987 -49.07 -15.37 -43.85
CA LYS A 987 -48.69 -15.83 -42.50
C LYS A 987 -49.87 -15.90 -41.50
N GLU A 988 -51.08 -15.56 -41.96
CA GLU A 988 -52.32 -15.60 -41.15
C GLU A 988 -52.23 -14.81 -39.83
N LYS A 989 -51.46 -13.71 -39.80
CA LYS A 989 -51.47 -12.77 -38.67
C LYS A 989 -52.83 -12.08 -38.56
N LEU A 990 -53.19 -11.59 -37.37
CA LEU A 990 -54.46 -10.90 -37.14
C LEU A 990 -54.54 -9.56 -37.92
N PRO A 991 -55.67 -9.26 -38.59
CA PRO A 991 -55.86 -8.03 -39.33
C PRO A 991 -56.04 -6.82 -38.40
N ASN A 992 -55.59 -5.64 -38.84
CA ASN A 992 -55.90 -4.37 -38.17
C ASN A 992 -56.75 -3.47 -39.08
N ALA A 993 -57.97 -3.15 -38.64
CA ALA A 993 -58.94 -2.36 -39.40
C ALA A 993 -58.39 -1.01 -39.91
N PHE A 994 -57.48 -0.37 -39.16
CA PHE A 994 -56.88 0.91 -39.58
C PHE A 994 -56.08 0.78 -40.88
N LEU A 995 -55.38 -0.33 -41.11
CA LEU A 995 -54.56 -0.53 -42.31
C LEU A 995 -55.43 -0.59 -43.57
N TYR A 996 -56.59 -1.24 -43.49
CA TYR A 996 -57.53 -1.32 -44.62
C TYR A 996 -58.19 0.02 -44.92
N GLN A 997 -58.53 0.81 -43.89
CA GLN A 997 -58.99 2.20 -44.09
C GLN A 997 -57.93 3.05 -44.81
N GLN A 998 -56.65 2.89 -44.47
CA GLN A 998 -55.57 3.57 -45.19
C GLN A 998 -55.41 3.06 -46.62
N MET A 999 -55.53 1.76 -46.87
CA MET A 999 -55.56 1.23 -48.25
C MET A 999 -56.69 1.84 -49.09
N GLU A 1000 -57.89 2.01 -48.53
CA GLU A 1000 -59.00 2.70 -49.20
C GLU A 1000 -58.64 4.15 -49.56
N GLN A 1001 -58.03 4.89 -48.62
CA GLN A 1001 -57.61 6.27 -48.83
C GLN A 1001 -56.56 6.38 -49.95
N VAL A 1002 -55.53 5.54 -49.92
CA VAL A 1002 -54.49 5.48 -50.95
C VAL A 1002 -55.08 5.11 -52.32
N ALA A 1003 -56.00 4.14 -52.37
CA ALA A 1003 -56.68 3.73 -53.60
C ALA A 1003 -57.54 4.85 -54.20
N ARG A 1004 -58.31 5.57 -53.37
CA ARG A 1004 -59.10 6.74 -53.78
C ARG A 1004 -58.22 7.92 -54.19
N GLY A 1005 -57.04 8.05 -53.59
CA GLY A 1005 -56.01 9.02 -53.95
C GLY A 1005 -55.33 8.77 -55.31
N GLY A 1006 -55.69 7.69 -56.02
CA GLY A 1006 -55.20 7.39 -57.37
C GLY A 1006 -53.82 6.73 -57.42
N GLN A 1007 -53.23 6.39 -56.28
CA GLN A 1007 -51.96 5.67 -56.21
C GLN A 1007 -52.14 4.18 -56.48
N LYS A 1008 -51.14 3.56 -57.12
CA LYS A 1008 -51.18 2.12 -57.45
C LYS A 1008 -50.77 1.30 -56.23
N LEU A 1009 -51.76 0.68 -55.57
CA LEU A 1009 -51.51 -0.30 -54.53
C LEU A 1009 -50.80 -1.56 -55.09
N PRO A 1010 -49.84 -2.13 -54.33
CA PRO A 1010 -49.25 -3.44 -54.63
C PRO A 1010 -50.32 -4.55 -54.72
N VAL A 1011 -50.06 -5.55 -55.56
CA VAL A 1011 -51.02 -6.63 -55.84
C VAL A 1011 -51.45 -7.38 -54.57
N ILE A 1012 -50.52 -7.61 -53.64
CA ILE A 1012 -50.81 -8.26 -52.36
C ILE A 1012 -51.85 -7.50 -51.52
N CYS A 1013 -51.79 -6.17 -51.50
CA CYS A 1013 -52.76 -5.35 -50.76
C CYS A 1013 -54.16 -5.52 -51.34
N LEU A 1014 -54.29 -5.68 -52.67
CA LEU A 1014 -55.57 -5.92 -53.32
C LEU A 1014 -56.15 -7.29 -52.94
N ILE A 1015 -55.31 -8.32 -52.92
CA ILE A 1015 -55.71 -9.69 -52.54
C ILE A 1015 -56.15 -9.70 -51.08
N ASP A 1016 -55.34 -9.12 -50.20
CA ASP A 1016 -55.58 -9.12 -48.77
C ASP A 1016 -56.81 -8.30 -48.36
N TYR A 1017 -57.00 -7.12 -48.98
CA TYR A 1017 -58.19 -6.31 -48.81
C TYR A 1017 -59.47 -7.09 -49.14
N LEU A 1018 -59.46 -7.87 -50.23
CA LEU A 1018 -60.61 -8.70 -50.62
C LEU A 1018 -60.83 -9.87 -49.66
N LYS A 1019 -59.76 -10.45 -49.10
CA LYS A 1019 -59.87 -11.48 -48.06
C LYS A 1019 -60.53 -10.89 -46.81
N TYR A 1020 -60.00 -9.77 -46.31
CA TYR A 1020 -60.54 -9.08 -45.14
C TYR A 1020 -62.02 -8.67 -45.33
N ALA A 1021 -62.36 -8.09 -46.49
CA ALA A 1021 -63.74 -7.71 -46.82
C ALA A 1021 -64.69 -8.91 -46.93
N SER A 1022 -64.18 -10.11 -47.27
CA SER A 1022 -65.01 -11.32 -47.36
C SER A 1022 -65.37 -11.86 -45.97
N GLU A 1023 -64.47 -11.68 -45.00
CA GLU A 1023 -64.61 -12.13 -43.62
C GLU A 1023 -65.43 -11.13 -42.77
N HIS A 1024 -65.39 -9.83 -43.10
CA HIS A 1024 -66.02 -8.74 -42.33
C HIS A 1024 -67.13 -8.01 -43.13
N LYS A 1025 -68.15 -8.77 -43.56
CA LYS A 1025 -69.26 -8.23 -44.36
C LYS A 1025 -70.05 -7.17 -43.57
N GLY A 1026 -70.15 -5.97 -44.12
CA GLY A 1026 -70.94 -4.85 -43.56
C GLY A 1026 -70.18 -3.84 -42.70
N GLU A 1027 -68.90 -4.09 -42.37
CA GLU A 1027 -68.06 -3.17 -41.59
C GLU A 1027 -67.22 -2.22 -42.47
N MET A 1028 -67.17 -2.47 -43.78
CA MET A 1028 -66.33 -1.75 -44.75
C MET A 1028 -67.09 -0.61 -45.45
N GLY A 1029 -66.44 0.54 -45.63
CA GLY A 1029 -67.07 1.75 -46.21
C GLY A 1029 -66.91 1.92 -47.72
N ALA A 1030 -66.22 1.00 -48.41
CA ALA A 1030 -65.87 1.12 -49.83
C ALA A 1030 -66.18 -0.15 -50.65
N GLU A 1031 -67.46 -0.54 -50.69
CA GLU A 1031 -67.92 -1.66 -51.54
C GLU A 1031 -67.69 -1.40 -53.04
N ASP A 1032 -67.55 -0.13 -53.45
CA ASP A 1032 -67.27 0.31 -54.82
C ASP A 1032 -65.88 -0.09 -55.33
N LEU A 1033 -64.90 -0.25 -54.43
CA LEU A 1033 -63.53 -0.67 -54.78
C LEU A 1033 -63.42 -2.18 -55.04
N ILE A 1034 -64.29 -2.99 -54.43
CA ILE A 1034 -64.26 -4.46 -54.50
C ILE A 1034 -64.34 -4.95 -55.96
N PRO A 1035 -65.31 -4.51 -56.80
CA PRO A 1035 -65.36 -4.90 -58.23
C PRO A 1035 -64.14 -4.45 -59.03
N VAL A 1036 -63.51 -3.33 -58.67
CA VAL A 1036 -62.33 -2.79 -59.37
C VAL A 1036 -61.12 -3.69 -59.09
N PHE A 1037 -60.90 -4.06 -57.83
CA PHE A 1037 -59.81 -4.95 -57.43
C PHE A 1037 -59.98 -6.36 -57.99
N LEU A 1038 -61.20 -6.92 -57.91
CA LEU A 1038 -61.51 -8.23 -58.50
C LEU A 1038 -61.24 -8.27 -60.01
N LYS A 1039 -61.66 -7.25 -60.77
CA LYS A 1039 -61.39 -7.18 -62.22
C LYS A 1039 -59.89 -7.14 -62.52
N LYS A 1040 -59.09 -6.41 -61.74
CA LYS A 1040 -57.63 -6.32 -61.90
C LYS A 1040 -56.95 -7.67 -61.62
N LEU A 1041 -57.29 -8.32 -60.50
CA LEU A 1041 -56.71 -9.61 -60.13
C LEU A 1041 -57.10 -10.73 -61.11
N MET A 1042 -58.37 -10.76 -61.55
CA MET A 1042 -58.83 -11.72 -62.56
C MET A 1042 -58.14 -11.52 -63.92
N ALA A 1043 -57.84 -10.28 -64.32
CA ALA A 1043 -57.08 -9.99 -65.53
C ALA A 1043 -55.62 -10.46 -65.43
N ALA A 1044 -55.05 -10.47 -64.22
CA ALA A 1044 -53.74 -11.04 -63.92
C ALA A 1044 -53.75 -12.58 -63.77
N GLY A 1045 -54.91 -13.24 -63.94
CA GLY A 1045 -55.04 -14.69 -63.82
C GLY A 1045 -55.05 -15.21 -62.38
N LEU A 1046 -55.21 -14.32 -61.39
CA LEU A 1046 -55.26 -14.65 -59.96
C LEU A 1046 -56.71 -14.91 -59.52
N PHE A 1047 -56.93 -15.99 -58.78
CA PHE A 1047 -58.25 -16.33 -58.24
C PHE A 1047 -58.11 -17.14 -56.94
N PHE A 1048 -58.92 -16.82 -55.93
CA PHE A 1048 -58.91 -17.44 -54.61
C PHE A 1048 -60.33 -17.83 -54.16
N PRO A 1049 -60.48 -18.80 -53.22
CA PRO A 1049 -61.80 -19.28 -52.80
C PRO A 1049 -62.73 -18.19 -52.28
N PHE A 1050 -62.19 -17.24 -51.49
CA PHE A 1050 -62.96 -16.16 -50.88
C PHE A 1050 -63.52 -15.16 -51.90
N PHE A 1051 -63.07 -15.18 -53.16
CA PHE A 1051 -63.69 -14.36 -54.21
C PHE A 1051 -65.16 -14.73 -54.45
N MET A 1052 -65.55 -15.98 -54.17
CA MET A 1052 -66.91 -16.45 -54.35
C MET A 1052 -67.93 -15.74 -53.44
N GLU A 1053 -67.48 -15.13 -52.34
CA GLU A 1053 -68.33 -14.31 -51.46
C GLU A 1053 -68.83 -13.02 -52.14
N PHE A 1054 -68.19 -12.62 -53.26
CA PHE A 1054 -68.53 -11.41 -54.02
C PHE A 1054 -69.19 -11.72 -55.38
N GLN A 1055 -69.73 -12.93 -55.56
CA GLN A 1055 -70.33 -13.36 -56.83
C GLN A 1055 -71.45 -12.42 -57.31
N ASP A 1056 -72.23 -11.84 -56.39
CA ASP A 1056 -73.31 -10.90 -56.70
C ASP A 1056 -72.80 -9.58 -57.29
N LEU A 1057 -71.61 -9.13 -56.86
CA LEU A 1057 -70.98 -7.89 -57.32
C LEU A 1057 -70.27 -8.08 -58.68
N LEU A 1058 -69.83 -9.30 -58.99
CA LEU A 1058 -69.16 -9.61 -60.24
C LEU A 1058 -69.62 -10.96 -60.84
N PRO A 1059 -70.64 -10.95 -61.73
CA PRO A 1059 -71.22 -12.17 -62.32
C PRO A 1059 -70.23 -13.09 -63.05
N LYS A 1060 -69.08 -12.56 -63.50
CA LYS A 1060 -68.00 -13.35 -64.12
C LYS A 1060 -67.39 -14.40 -63.19
N LEU A 1061 -67.59 -14.30 -61.87
CA LEU A 1061 -67.13 -15.29 -60.88
C LEU A 1061 -67.95 -16.58 -60.90
N ALA A 1062 -69.16 -16.56 -61.47
CA ALA A 1062 -70.03 -17.75 -61.57
C ALA A 1062 -69.35 -18.94 -62.28
N ARG A 1063 -68.36 -18.70 -63.13
CA ARG A 1063 -67.55 -19.74 -63.82
C ARG A 1063 -66.69 -20.61 -62.91
N PHE A 1064 -66.58 -20.26 -61.62
CA PHE A 1064 -65.84 -21.02 -60.62
C PHE A 1064 -66.75 -21.63 -59.54
N SER A 1065 -68.07 -21.45 -59.66
CA SER A 1065 -69.07 -21.96 -58.69
C SER A 1065 -69.14 -23.49 -58.62
N ASP A 1066 -68.70 -24.16 -59.68
CA ASP A 1066 -68.55 -25.60 -59.81
C ASP A 1066 -67.28 -26.13 -59.11
N ARG A 1067 -66.34 -25.25 -58.72
CA ARG A 1067 -65.03 -25.65 -58.20
C ARG A 1067 -64.94 -25.43 -56.69
N VAL A 1068 -64.58 -26.49 -55.97
CA VAL A 1068 -64.08 -26.43 -54.59
C VAL A 1068 -62.57 -26.29 -54.65
N MET A 1069 -62.03 -25.25 -54.02
CA MET A 1069 -60.60 -24.93 -54.08
C MET A 1069 -59.91 -25.25 -52.76
N LEU A 1070 -58.93 -26.15 -52.84
CA LEU A 1070 -58.01 -26.47 -51.77
C LEU A 1070 -56.86 -25.47 -51.79
N VAL A 1071 -56.67 -24.74 -50.69
CA VAL A 1071 -55.55 -23.82 -50.50
C VAL A 1071 -54.50 -24.49 -49.62
N TYR A 1072 -53.26 -24.48 -50.09
CA TYR A 1072 -52.10 -24.95 -49.35
C TYR A 1072 -51.05 -23.83 -49.32
N ARG A 1073 -50.38 -23.67 -48.19
CA ARG A 1073 -49.35 -22.64 -48.03
C ARG A 1073 -48.01 -23.31 -47.75
N SER A 1074 -47.01 -22.97 -48.54
CA SER A 1074 -45.65 -23.49 -48.41
C SER A 1074 -44.65 -22.48 -48.98
N ALA A 1075 -43.35 -22.73 -48.81
CA ALA A 1075 -42.31 -21.88 -49.37
C ALA A 1075 -42.49 -21.69 -50.90
N PRO A 1076 -42.17 -20.50 -51.43
CA PRO A 1076 -42.41 -20.18 -52.84
C PRO A 1076 -41.54 -21.04 -53.76
N GLY A 1077 -42.07 -21.41 -54.93
CA GLY A 1077 -41.35 -22.20 -55.94
C GLY A 1077 -41.12 -23.69 -55.61
N LYS A 1078 -41.81 -24.24 -54.60
CA LYS A 1078 -41.82 -25.68 -54.31
C LYS A 1078 -42.83 -26.41 -55.19
N ASN A 1079 -42.45 -27.61 -55.64
CA ASN A 1079 -43.41 -28.52 -56.28
C ASN A 1079 -44.30 -29.15 -55.22
N CYS A 1080 -45.54 -28.67 -55.12
CA CYS A 1080 -46.55 -29.22 -54.22
C CYS A 1080 -47.50 -30.11 -55.02
N THR A 1081 -47.61 -31.38 -54.66
CA THR A 1081 -48.51 -32.34 -55.31
C THR A 1081 -49.59 -32.76 -54.31
N VAL A 1082 -50.86 -32.63 -54.71
CA VAL A 1082 -51.98 -33.17 -53.94
C VAL A 1082 -52.30 -34.56 -54.47
N HIS A 1083 -52.25 -35.55 -53.58
CA HIS A 1083 -52.68 -36.91 -53.80
C HIS A 1083 -54.05 -37.06 -53.19
N TYR A 1084 -55.04 -37.48 -53.98
CA TYR A 1084 -56.43 -37.48 -53.56
C TYR A 1084 -57.16 -38.76 -53.96
N LEU A 1085 -58.15 -39.13 -53.14
CA LEU A 1085 -59.04 -40.26 -53.35
C LEU A 1085 -60.48 -39.76 -53.29
N LEU A 1086 -61.26 -40.08 -54.32
CA LEU A 1086 -62.67 -39.68 -54.42
C LEU A 1086 -63.54 -40.82 -53.90
N ASN A 1087 -64.10 -40.68 -52.70
CA ASN A 1087 -64.99 -41.70 -52.14
C ASN A 1087 -66.34 -41.62 -52.85
N LYS A 1088 -66.56 -42.53 -53.81
CA LYS A 1088 -67.88 -42.84 -54.35
C LYS A 1088 -68.40 -44.07 -53.62
N ASP A 1089 -69.64 -44.02 -53.14
CA ASP A 1089 -70.28 -45.00 -52.24
C ASP A 1089 -70.43 -46.45 -52.76
N THR A 1090 -69.62 -46.93 -53.72
CA THR A 1090 -69.80 -48.28 -54.27
C THR A 1090 -68.58 -49.18 -54.42
N GLU A 1091 -67.32 -48.74 -54.48
CA GLU A 1091 -66.14 -49.65 -54.37
C GLU A 1091 -64.91 -48.86 -53.87
N PRO A 1092 -64.07 -49.40 -52.95
CA PRO A 1092 -62.85 -48.72 -52.54
C PRO A 1092 -61.85 -48.72 -53.70
N GLN A 1093 -61.64 -47.56 -54.33
CA GLN A 1093 -60.41 -47.34 -55.09
C GLN A 1093 -59.25 -47.37 -54.09
N GLU A 1094 -58.28 -48.27 -54.28
CA GLU A 1094 -57.11 -48.37 -53.39
C GLU A 1094 -55.97 -47.40 -53.79
N ASP A 1095 -56.03 -46.81 -54.99
CA ASP A 1095 -54.95 -45.96 -55.53
C ASP A 1095 -55.31 -44.46 -55.49
N TYR A 1096 -54.42 -43.64 -54.91
CA TYR A 1096 -54.51 -42.18 -54.92
C TYR A 1096 -54.18 -41.61 -56.31
N GLU A 1097 -54.98 -40.66 -56.79
CA GLU A 1097 -54.65 -39.86 -57.97
C GLU A 1097 -53.80 -38.64 -57.57
N SER A 1098 -52.74 -38.35 -58.31
CA SER A 1098 -51.85 -37.22 -58.04
C SER A 1098 -52.12 -36.05 -59.01
N ARG A 1099 -52.15 -34.82 -58.47
CA ARG A 1099 -52.30 -33.59 -59.25
C ARG A 1099 -51.35 -32.51 -58.72
N PRO A 1100 -50.60 -31.81 -59.58
CA PRO A 1100 -49.79 -30.67 -59.15
C PRO A 1100 -50.68 -29.51 -58.71
N MET A 1101 -50.37 -28.90 -57.58
CA MET A 1101 -51.01 -27.66 -57.13
C MET A 1101 -50.39 -26.47 -57.86
N LYS A 1102 -51.21 -25.52 -58.29
CA LYS A 1102 -50.72 -24.32 -58.97
C LYS A 1102 -50.40 -23.24 -57.95
N GLU A 1103 -49.17 -22.70 -57.97
CA GLU A 1103 -48.83 -21.49 -57.21
C GLU A 1103 -49.60 -20.30 -57.81
N MET A 1104 -50.60 -19.80 -57.06
CA MET A 1104 -51.44 -18.69 -57.51
C MET A 1104 -50.83 -17.36 -57.13
N TYR A 1105 -50.20 -17.29 -55.97
CA TYR A 1105 -49.40 -16.15 -55.52
C TYR A 1105 -48.25 -16.71 -54.68
N ASP A 1106 -47.13 -16.00 -54.58
CA ASP A 1106 -45.95 -16.47 -53.85
C ASP A 1106 -46.34 -17.10 -52.51
N SER A 1107 -45.98 -18.38 -52.33
CA SER A 1107 -46.27 -19.19 -51.14
C SER A 1107 -47.72 -19.68 -50.94
N VAL A 1108 -48.61 -19.47 -51.91
CA VAL A 1108 -50.03 -19.89 -51.87
C VAL A 1108 -50.36 -20.75 -53.09
N TYR A 1109 -50.54 -22.04 -52.85
CA TYR A 1109 -50.83 -23.07 -53.84
C TYR A 1109 -52.31 -23.43 -53.82
N ILE A 1110 -52.92 -23.56 -55.00
CA ILE A 1110 -54.33 -23.92 -55.13
C ILE A 1110 -54.50 -25.12 -56.04
N ALA A 1111 -55.29 -26.10 -55.57
CA ALA A 1111 -55.85 -27.16 -56.39
C ALA A 1111 -57.38 -27.04 -56.42
N SER A 1112 -57.98 -27.10 -57.62
CA SER A 1112 -59.44 -27.05 -57.76
C SER A 1112 -60.02 -28.42 -58.09
N PHE A 1113 -61.06 -28.81 -57.37
CA PHE A 1113 -61.84 -30.03 -57.56
C PHE A 1113 -63.28 -29.67 -57.94
N ILE A 1114 -63.92 -30.50 -58.77
CA ILE A 1114 -65.36 -30.40 -59.00
C ILE A 1114 -65.99 -31.44 -58.09
N LEU A 1115 -66.67 -30.98 -57.03
CA LEU A 1115 -67.32 -31.85 -56.04
C LEU A 1115 -68.82 -31.60 -56.06
N PHE A 1116 -69.57 -32.69 -56.11
CA PHE A 1116 -71.02 -32.68 -55.96
C PHE A 1116 -71.45 -32.87 -54.50
N PHE A 1117 -72.71 -32.57 -54.20
CA PHE A 1117 -73.26 -32.69 -52.84
C PHE A 1117 -73.13 -34.14 -52.31
N GLY A 1118 -72.55 -34.30 -51.12
CA GLY A 1118 -72.29 -35.62 -50.51
C GLY A 1118 -70.94 -36.24 -50.88
N GLU A 1119 -70.28 -35.82 -51.96
CA GLU A 1119 -68.95 -36.34 -52.31
C GLU A 1119 -67.88 -35.84 -51.32
N GLN A 1120 -67.00 -36.76 -50.94
CA GLN A 1120 -65.83 -36.51 -50.10
C GLN A 1120 -64.55 -36.85 -50.84
N VAL A 1121 -63.56 -35.97 -50.74
CA VAL A 1121 -62.21 -36.20 -51.22
C VAL A 1121 -61.26 -36.26 -50.05
N GLN A 1122 -60.70 -37.43 -49.80
CA GLN A 1122 -59.58 -37.58 -48.88
C GLN A 1122 -58.29 -37.23 -49.63
N TYR A 1123 -57.46 -36.38 -49.04
CA TYR A 1123 -56.24 -35.93 -49.70
C TYR A 1123 -55.06 -35.88 -48.74
N TYR A 1124 -53.87 -36.01 -49.30
CA TYR A 1124 -52.63 -35.60 -48.68
C TYR A 1124 -51.74 -34.84 -49.65
N ILE A 1125 -50.86 -34.00 -49.12
CA ILE A 1125 -50.00 -33.11 -49.89
C ILE A 1125 -48.56 -33.55 -49.65
N THR A 1126 -47.79 -33.67 -50.74
CA THR A 1126 -46.35 -33.89 -50.70
C THR A 1126 -45.60 -32.70 -51.28
N GLU A 1127 -44.43 -32.44 -50.73
CA GLU A 1127 -43.47 -31.45 -51.23
C GLU A 1127 -42.16 -32.14 -51.65
N ASP A 1128 -41.62 -31.74 -52.79
CA ASP A 1128 -40.28 -32.18 -53.21
C ASP A 1128 -39.20 -31.57 -52.31
N ARG A 1129 -38.43 -32.41 -51.59
CA ARG A 1129 -37.22 -32.00 -50.87
C ARG A 1129 -35.98 -32.60 -51.52
N ILE A 1130 -34.90 -31.83 -51.60
CA ILE A 1130 -33.61 -32.35 -52.07
C ILE A 1130 -32.90 -32.98 -50.85
N GLY A 1131 -32.67 -34.30 -50.89
CA GLY A 1131 -31.93 -35.03 -49.86
C GLY A 1131 -30.42 -34.74 -49.89
N GLU A 1132 -29.69 -35.17 -48.86
CA GLU A 1132 -28.24 -34.90 -48.71
C GLU A 1132 -27.38 -35.44 -49.86
N ALA A 1133 -27.87 -36.44 -50.61
CA ALA A 1133 -27.24 -37.02 -51.80
C ALA A 1133 -27.69 -36.39 -53.14
N GLY A 1134 -28.55 -35.35 -53.12
CA GLY A 1134 -29.09 -34.71 -54.33
C GLY A 1134 -30.33 -35.39 -54.93
N GLU A 1135 -30.86 -36.43 -54.28
CA GLU A 1135 -32.09 -37.12 -54.70
C GLU A 1135 -33.34 -36.32 -54.30
N ARG A 1136 -34.38 -36.34 -55.13
CA ARG A 1136 -35.68 -35.75 -54.80
C ARG A 1136 -36.46 -36.74 -53.92
N VAL A 1137 -36.76 -36.35 -52.70
CA VAL A 1137 -37.56 -37.11 -51.74
C VAL A 1137 -38.87 -36.38 -51.52
N GLU A 1138 -39.99 -37.06 -51.76
CA GLU A 1138 -41.32 -36.54 -51.47
C GLU A 1138 -41.58 -36.59 -49.97
N GLN A 1139 -41.80 -35.44 -49.34
CA GLN A 1139 -42.15 -35.35 -47.93
C GLN A 1139 -43.64 -35.08 -47.76
N LEU A 1140 -44.34 -35.98 -47.06
CA LEU A 1140 -45.73 -35.77 -46.62
C LEU A 1140 -45.80 -34.59 -45.66
N THR A 1141 -46.63 -33.58 -45.95
CA THR A 1141 -46.77 -32.39 -45.11
C THR A 1141 -48.13 -32.27 -44.44
N GLN A 1142 -49.21 -32.42 -45.21
CA GLN A 1142 -50.57 -32.26 -44.72
C GLN A 1142 -51.48 -33.36 -45.27
N SER A 1143 -52.44 -33.81 -44.47
CA SER A 1143 -53.55 -34.64 -44.93
C SER A 1143 -54.88 -34.08 -44.40
N GLY A 1144 -55.97 -34.37 -45.11
CA GLY A 1144 -57.29 -33.86 -44.76
C GLY A 1144 -58.39 -34.49 -45.60
N THR A 1145 -59.61 -33.99 -45.40
CA THR A 1145 -60.78 -34.40 -46.19
C THR A 1145 -61.56 -33.16 -46.59
N LEU A 1146 -61.80 -33.00 -47.90
CA LEU A 1146 -62.67 -31.98 -48.46
C LEU A 1146 -64.06 -32.58 -48.64
N GLN A 1147 -65.07 -31.96 -48.07
CA GLN A 1147 -66.47 -32.33 -48.28
C GLN A 1147 -67.27 -31.11 -48.70
N ARG A 1148 -68.20 -31.29 -49.65
CA ARG A 1148 -69.21 -30.29 -49.96
C ARG A 1148 -70.49 -30.60 -49.17
N SER A 1149 -70.58 -30.07 -47.95
CA SER A 1149 -71.73 -30.21 -47.04
C SER A 1149 -72.67 -29.00 -47.03
N ASP A 1150 -72.24 -27.87 -47.55
CA ASP A 1150 -72.96 -26.60 -47.43
C ASP A 1150 -74.10 -26.47 -48.45
N ILE A 1151 -75.32 -26.25 -47.94
CA ILE A 1151 -76.44 -25.63 -48.66
C ILE A 1151 -76.15 -24.12 -48.77
N ARG A 1152 -75.07 -23.76 -49.46
CA ARG A 1152 -74.87 -22.35 -49.84
C ARG A 1152 -75.77 -22.08 -51.04
N THR A 1153 -76.50 -20.97 -51.02
CA THR A 1153 -77.21 -20.39 -52.16
C THR A 1153 -76.19 -19.92 -53.22
N SER A 1154 -75.42 -20.85 -53.77
CA SER A 1154 -74.44 -20.60 -54.82
C SER A 1154 -75.16 -20.51 -56.16
N GLY A 1155 -75.34 -19.27 -56.63
CA GLY A 1155 -75.62 -18.92 -58.02
C GLY A 1155 -76.79 -19.66 -58.67
N LYS A 1156 -77.98 -19.05 -58.64
CA LYS A 1156 -79.11 -19.47 -59.51
C LYS A 1156 -78.63 -19.53 -60.97
N GLY A 1157 -78.61 -20.72 -61.56
CA GLY A 1157 -78.52 -20.89 -63.02
C GLY A 1157 -77.33 -21.68 -63.59
N SER A 1158 -76.44 -22.28 -62.77
CA SER A 1158 -75.45 -23.24 -63.30
C SER A 1158 -76.00 -24.66 -63.30
N ARG A 1159 -75.78 -25.42 -64.39
CA ARG A 1159 -76.12 -26.86 -64.48
C ARG A 1159 -75.49 -27.68 -63.35
N PHE A 1160 -74.31 -27.30 -62.87
CA PHE A 1160 -73.66 -27.96 -61.73
C PHE A 1160 -74.35 -27.66 -60.40
N SER A 1161 -74.88 -26.45 -60.23
CA SER A 1161 -75.68 -26.07 -59.05
C SER A 1161 -76.99 -26.86 -59.05
N MET A 1162 -77.67 -26.95 -60.19
CA MET A 1162 -78.89 -27.77 -60.35
C MET A 1162 -78.65 -29.26 -60.05
N ILE A 1163 -77.50 -29.84 -60.43
CA ILE A 1163 -77.14 -31.23 -60.06
C ILE A 1163 -76.96 -31.37 -58.54
N ASN A 1164 -76.33 -30.39 -57.89
CA ASN A 1164 -76.19 -30.42 -56.44
C ASN A 1164 -77.54 -30.29 -55.75
N ASP A 1165 -78.40 -29.38 -56.20
CA ASP A 1165 -79.74 -29.20 -55.66
C ASP A 1165 -80.61 -30.45 -55.89
N LEU A 1166 -80.44 -31.16 -57.02
CA LEU A 1166 -81.04 -32.48 -57.28
C LEU A 1166 -80.54 -33.53 -56.29
N MET A 1167 -79.23 -33.60 -56.06
CA MET A 1167 -78.63 -34.53 -55.10
C MET A 1167 -79.08 -34.25 -53.66
N VAL A 1168 -79.24 -32.96 -53.30
CA VAL A 1168 -79.80 -32.52 -52.01
C VAL A 1168 -81.28 -32.91 -51.89
N ALA A 1169 -82.11 -32.59 -52.88
CA ALA A 1169 -83.53 -32.93 -52.88
C ALA A 1169 -83.74 -34.45 -52.80
N GLY A 1170 -82.93 -35.23 -53.53
CA GLY A 1170 -82.94 -36.69 -53.49
C GLY A 1170 -82.53 -37.28 -52.13
N THR A 1171 -81.51 -36.71 -51.46
CA THR A 1171 -81.11 -37.15 -50.11
C THR A 1171 -82.09 -36.72 -49.02
N LEU A 1172 -82.76 -35.58 -49.18
CA LEU A 1172 -83.83 -35.10 -48.30
C LEU A 1172 -85.20 -35.76 -48.58
N SER A 1173 -85.28 -36.64 -49.60
CA SER A 1173 -86.52 -37.29 -50.07
C SER A 1173 -87.63 -36.32 -50.51
N ASP A 1174 -87.25 -35.11 -50.95
CA ASP A 1174 -88.17 -34.10 -51.51
C ASP A 1174 -88.29 -34.30 -53.03
N TYR A 1175 -89.12 -35.26 -53.41
CA TYR A 1175 -89.27 -35.66 -54.82
C TYR A 1175 -89.95 -34.59 -55.69
N ASP A 1176 -90.76 -33.69 -55.10
CA ASP A 1176 -91.42 -32.60 -55.83
C ASP A 1176 -90.39 -31.58 -56.34
N THR A 1177 -89.46 -31.15 -55.49
CA THR A 1177 -88.34 -30.30 -55.93
C THR A 1177 -87.36 -31.05 -56.82
N PHE A 1178 -87.13 -32.35 -56.58
CA PHE A 1178 -86.29 -33.17 -57.44
C PHE A 1178 -86.79 -33.20 -58.88
N ASP A 1179 -88.07 -33.52 -59.11
CA ASP A 1179 -88.64 -33.63 -60.46
C ASP A 1179 -88.64 -32.27 -61.18
N HIS A 1180 -88.97 -31.18 -60.47
CA HIS A 1180 -88.92 -29.83 -61.03
C HIS A 1180 -87.49 -29.43 -61.44
N LEU A 1181 -86.50 -29.66 -60.57
CA LEU A 1181 -85.10 -29.37 -60.88
C LEU A 1181 -84.56 -30.28 -62.00
N ALA A 1182 -85.07 -31.51 -62.12
CA ALA A 1182 -84.66 -32.46 -63.16
C ALA A 1182 -85.19 -31.99 -64.53
N GLU A 1183 -86.46 -31.60 -64.61
CA GLU A 1183 -87.02 -30.97 -65.81
C GLU A 1183 -86.25 -29.71 -66.20
N GLU A 1184 -85.95 -28.84 -65.25
CA GLU A 1184 -85.20 -27.61 -65.50
C GLU A 1184 -83.76 -27.90 -65.96
N TYR A 1185 -83.11 -28.92 -65.39
CA TYR A 1185 -81.79 -29.39 -65.81
C TYR A 1185 -81.80 -29.97 -67.23
N PHE A 1186 -82.78 -30.80 -67.59
CA PHE A 1186 -82.93 -31.34 -68.94
C PHE A 1186 -83.28 -30.25 -69.94
N ARG A 1187 -84.14 -29.30 -69.57
CA ARG A 1187 -84.52 -28.15 -70.40
C ARG A 1187 -83.32 -27.25 -70.67
N THR A 1188 -82.56 -26.89 -69.64
CA THR A 1188 -81.32 -26.10 -69.80
C THR A 1188 -80.25 -26.88 -70.56
N GLY A 1189 -80.16 -28.20 -70.39
CA GLY A 1189 -79.27 -29.06 -71.17
C GLY A 1189 -79.63 -29.13 -72.65
N PHE A 1190 -80.92 -29.25 -72.96
CA PHE A 1190 -81.44 -29.19 -74.33
C PHE A 1190 -81.16 -27.81 -74.94
N ILE A 1191 -81.50 -26.72 -74.26
CA ILE A 1191 -81.23 -25.35 -74.70
C ILE A 1191 -79.73 -25.11 -74.91
N SER A 1192 -78.87 -25.56 -73.98
CA SER A 1192 -77.42 -25.40 -74.08
C SER A 1192 -76.84 -26.18 -75.26
N ASN A 1193 -77.23 -27.45 -75.45
CA ASN A 1193 -76.80 -28.25 -76.60
C ASN A 1193 -77.31 -27.65 -77.92
N TYR A 1194 -78.54 -27.13 -77.94
CA TYR A 1194 -79.12 -26.47 -79.12
C TYR A 1194 -78.41 -25.15 -79.43
N ILE A 1195 -78.06 -24.34 -78.42
CA ILE A 1195 -77.27 -23.10 -78.57
C ILE A 1195 -75.83 -23.41 -78.99
N PHE A 1196 -75.18 -24.45 -78.44
CA PHE A 1196 -73.83 -24.84 -78.84
C PHE A 1196 -73.81 -25.42 -80.26
N GLN A 1197 -74.81 -26.22 -80.64
CA GLN A 1197 -74.99 -26.68 -82.03
C GLN A 1197 -75.31 -25.51 -82.98
N LEU A 1198 -76.12 -24.54 -82.56
CA LEU A 1198 -76.36 -23.29 -83.31
C LEU A 1198 -75.10 -22.40 -83.39
N SER A 1199 -74.23 -22.41 -82.38
CA SER A 1199 -72.99 -21.62 -82.38
C SER A 1199 -71.91 -22.27 -83.22
N MET A 1200 -71.84 -23.62 -83.23
CA MET A 1200 -70.99 -24.41 -84.12
C MET A 1200 -71.50 -24.37 -85.56
N SER A 1201 -72.83 -24.36 -85.75
CA SER A 1201 -73.50 -24.14 -87.04
C SER A 1201 -73.31 -22.70 -87.54
N LYS A 1202 -73.33 -21.69 -86.67
CA LYS A 1202 -73.00 -20.29 -87.01
C LYS A 1202 -71.50 -20.06 -87.23
N LYS A 1203 -70.62 -20.84 -86.60
CA LYS A 1203 -69.18 -20.85 -86.92
C LYS A 1203 -68.93 -21.49 -88.28
N GLY A 1204 -69.60 -22.60 -88.59
CA GLY A 1204 -69.59 -23.22 -89.91
C GLY A 1204 -70.24 -22.36 -91.01
N MET A 1205 -71.32 -21.61 -90.69
CA MET A 1205 -71.91 -20.65 -91.63
C MET A 1205 -71.08 -19.37 -91.78
N ARG A 1206 -70.40 -18.88 -90.73
CA ARG A 1206 -69.44 -17.77 -90.87
C ARG A 1206 -68.16 -18.18 -91.59
N GLU A 1207 -67.72 -19.43 -91.47
CA GLU A 1207 -66.60 -20.00 -92.24
C GLU A 1207 -66.99 -20.30 -93.70
N ASN A 1208 -68.27 -20.59 -93.99
CA ASN A 1208 -68.76 -20.70 -95.37
C ASN A 1208 -69.10 -19.34 -96.01
N GLU A 1209 -69.66 -18.37 -95.27
CA GLU A 1209 -69.89 -17.00 -95.78
C GLU A 1209 -68.57 -16.22 -95.95
N SER A 1210 -67.50 -16.58 -95.22
CA SER A 1210 -66.15 -16.04 -95.48
C SER A 1210 -65.42 -16.76 -96.61
N ARG A 1211 -65.76 -18.02 -96.92
CA ARG A 1211 -65.25 -18.73 -98.11
C ARG A 1211 -65.97 -18.34 -99.41
N GLU A 1212 -67.28 -18.12 -99.39
CA GLU A 1212 -68.03 -17.63 -100.56
C GLU A 1212 -67.72 -16.14 -100.86
N ALA A 1213 -67.32 -15.34 -99.87
CA ALA A 1213 -66.84 -13.98 -100.09
C ALA A 1213 -65.36 -13.88 -100.56
N GLU A 1214 -64.58 -14.97 -100.46
CA GLU A 1214 -63.22 -15.09 -101.01
C GLU A 1214 -63.17 -15.80 -102.39
N GLU A 1215 -64.29 -16.35 -102.89
CA GLU A 1215 -64.41 -16.85 -104.28
C GLU A 1215 -65.07 -15.84 -105.24
N GLU A 1216 -65.66 -14.74 -104.75
CA GLU A 1216 -66.18 -13.61 -105.57
C GLU A 1216 -65.39 -12.28 -105.42
N ARG A 1217 -64.18 -12.31 -104.83
CA ARG A 1217 -63.18 -11.21 -104.85
C ARG A 1217 -61.78 -11.76 -104.99
#